data_AF-A0A9W8E3S9-F1
#
_entry.id   AF-A0A9W8E3S9-F1
#
_cell.length_a   1.000
_cell.length_b   1.000
_cell.length_c   1.000
_cell.angle_alpha   90.00
_cell.angle_beta   90.00
_cell.angle_gamma   90.00
#
_symmetry.space_group_name_H-M   'P 1'
#
loop_
_entity.id
_entity.type
_entity.pdbx_description
1 polymer ?
#
loop_
_entity_poly.entity_id
_entity_poly.type
_entity_poly.pdbx_seq_one_letter_code
_entity_poly.pdbx_strand_id
1 'polypeptide(L)'
;MEEYNPSPNPVMEGTANEHTEAVDQFGRTVRRTHHRAKPYDRPHRGRDRGFNRFGGGRGGRNAPISAQDRHRLELEELEKRLATLIIKVGDKLSSSVAFNLEALAGVLCKEYHRLSETILRAFQGVVTELPMKTEIYATLVGLINARQPEIAEAIVRMAWDQLVETAKDTHRYKMVKLWLRFFACLTAVGVVLPASCLDLLRCFINAVVRDDPQVQDQGRADTFVYMVMITLPWVGRHLDQYSVTEMDALFQTLQQYVQQPSQQRPPLALLQRFPGLMDLAAVDPNVVVASPLWQRYQTAPLQYVYHMVEELRQRNWEDPIVHRTYEKFSSVLAPLQPMEIMLAALELPPPVDPKQVTFTGTEPDYNASGSVSGARSELETKVEPMQAAFRETYATKQRFSDILPTPWIPLYSEPQLELVLDHFIVYDMLLDTMDIFHVNRKDAASYLTQLQFMVSQVLWQAVTTDESDEVPPPQRPILNIDQLVVTSLFSRLFQLPSPPHKTMYYSALTVELCKFSHDRFFPLLSAAISDLFATMPTQTLWSQIGNGASTDETANSTRGTLQRLAVQPDAGVAWDIECIHRFADWFAMYLSNGNYTWDWQAWADTLQRCHPATPALTFVHESLSKCIRLSYMDRIKTTIPEDLQPVVMPDISLNPNFRYDGSHPLPEAIQTFANALLDQLNQKEPIETIQSFLENAYQYDLAGLSFEELAPVATASSQVYGYFPQGFGEVPSDQLINVTVTSDNALTRVVRDVFVQCVLFIGRKSFSHMLNVIERYLPLLKKFGMDADAKHHIVETVNEFWKDNPQFVTIIVDKLLNYRVVSPLSVLTWALNPLRVQFDYPAPFYVWETLRNTIHKLESRIQQIDRRIHSKRSLLTTQDTTEENPAEVSTLENIAQLESTMTSLQLEQKDLLLSLFQNFSSLLATTIKQCIDKGVSLEACQTYLWISGRYREIMRTYHTSVKALSSTLETIVFTEDVHPLITTVFKETLEI
;
A
#
# COMPACT_ATOMS: atom_id res chain seq x y z
N MET A 1 -35.85 -47.05 26.05
CA MET A 1 -37.29 -47.34 25.93
C MET A 1 -37.91 -46.12 25.28
N GLU A 2 -38.53 -46.33 24.11
CA GLU A 2 -39.66 -45.61 23.49
C GLU A 2 -39.72 -44.07 23.59
N GLU A 3 -40.13 -43.25 22.60
CA GLU A 3 -40.60 -43.26 21.21
C GLU A 3 -40.63 -41.73 20.87
N TYR A 4 -40.55 -41.21 19.65
CA TYR A 4 -41.65 -41.16 18.68
C TYR A 4 -41.16 -40.44 17.40
N ASN A 5 -41.51 -40.99 16.25
CA ASN A 5 -41.37 -40.47 14.88
C ASN A 5 -42.75 -39.89 14.46
N PRO A 6 -42.93 -38.95 13.50
CA PRO A 6 -42.94 -39.34 12.08
C PRO A 6 -42.50 -38.26 11.06
N SER A 7 -42.04 -38.73 9.90
CA SER A 7 -41.79 -38.01 8.61
C SER A 7 -43.14 -37.63 7.90
N PRO A 8 -43.23 -36.95 6.70
CA PRO A 8 -42.53 -37.30 5.44
C PRO A 8 -42.22 -36.20 4.36
N ASN A 9 -41.20 -36.49 3.52
CA ASN A 9 -41.03 -36.24 2.06
C ASN A 9 -41.08 -34.82 1.42
N PRO A 10 -40.57 -34.60 0.18
CA PRO A 10 -39.84 -35.49 -0.75
C PRO A 10 -38.48 -34.96 -1.26
N VAL A 11 -37.70 -35.90 -1.81
CA VAL A 11 -36.46 -35.68 -2.57
C VAL A 11 -36.81 -35.31 -4.01
N MET A 12 -36.27 -34.20 -4.50
CA MET A 12 -36.18 -33.86 -5.93
C MET A 12 -34.72 -34.01 -6.38
N GLU A 13 -34.57 -34.65 -7.54
CA GLU A 13 -33.35 -35.13 -8.16
C GLU A 13 -32.31 -34.01 -8.40
N GLY A 14 -31.08 -34.25 -7.95
CA GLY A 14 -29.93 -33.41 -8.24
C GLY A 14 -29.40 -33.67 -9.65
N THR A 15 -29.38 -32.64 -10.48
CA THR A 15 -28.56 -32.57 -11.68
C THR A 15 -27.09 -32.43 -11.27
N ALA A 16 -26.25 -33.33 -11.79
CA ALA A 16 -24.80 -33.27 -11.63
C ALA A 16 -24.26 -32.02 -12.33
N ASN A 17 -23.78 -31.04 -11.56
CA ASN A 17 -22.98 -29.94 -12.11
C ASN A 17 -21.54 -30.42 -12.29
N GLU A 18 -21.13 -30.52 -13.56
CA GLU A 18 -19.73 -30.67 -13.96
C GLU A 18 -18.92 -29.48 -13.42
N HIS A 19 -17.89 -29.78 -12.62
CA HIS A 19 -16.91 -28.80 -12.19
C HIS A 19 -15.97 -28.46 -13.35
N THR A 20 -16.30 -27.44 -14.12
CA THR A 20 -15.33 -26.73 -14.96
C THR A 20 -14.53 -25.76 -14.08
N GLU A 21 -13.24 -26.04 -13.90
CA GLU A 21 -12.31 -25.08 -13.30
C GLU A 21 -12.30 -23.82 -14.18
N ALA A 22 -12.63 -22.66 -13.61
CA ALA A 22 -12.59 -21.40 -14.34
C ALA A 22 -11.13 -21.07 -14.69
N VAL A 23 -10.81 -21.18 -15.96
CA VAL A 23 -9.55 -20.77 -16.55
C VAL A 23 -9.74 -19.34 -17.05
N ASP A 24 -8.78 -18.44 -16.80
CA ASP A 24 -8.84 -17.09 -17.35
C ASP A 24 -8.72 -17.15 -18.89
N GLN A 25 -8.92 -15.98 -19.51
CA GLN A 25 -8.84 -15.80 -20.96
C GLN A 25 -7.47 -16.16 -21.58
N PHE A 26 -6.47 -16.54 -20.78
CA PHE A 26 -5.13 -16.93 -21.20
C PHE A 26 -4.75 -18.37 -20.86
N GLY A 27 -5.71 -19.19 -20.42
CA GLY A 27 -5.41 -20.59 -20.11
C GLY A 27 -4.83 -20.82 -18.70
N ARG A 28 -4.82 -19.80 -17.82
CA ARG A 28 -4.34 -19.93 -16.44
C ARG A 28 -5.52 -20.29 -15.53
N THR A 29 -5.37 -21.33 -14.73
CA THR A 29 -6.39 -21.69 -13.73
C THR A 29 -6.58 -20.55 -12.75
N VAL A 30 -7.74 -19.89 -12.78
CA VAL A 30 -8.11 -18.91 -11.76
C VAL A 30 -8.43 -19.70 -10.50
N ARG A 31 -7.50 -19.72 -9.54
CA ARG A 31 -7.88 -20.09 -8.18
C ARG A 31 -8.86 -19.03 -7.68
N ARG A 32 -10.16 -19.30 -7.84
CA ARG A 32 -11.21 -18.54 -7.14
C ARG A 32 -10.84 -18.52 -5.67
N THR A 33 -10.53 -17.34 -5.14
CA THR A 33 -10.40 -17.10 -3.72
C THR A 33 -11.79 -17.24 -3.09
N HIS A 34 -12.23 -18.47 -2.85
CA HIS A 34 -13.32 -18.72 -1.92
C HIS A 34 -12.77 -18.48 -0.52
N HIS A 35 -13.16 -17.36 0.09
CA HIS A 35 -13.02 -17.09 1.51
C HIS A 35 -13.91 -18.06 2.32
N ARG A 36 -13.51 -19.32 2.39
CA ARG A 36 -13.90 -20.30 3.42
C ARG A 36 -13.03 -21.55 3.27
N ALA A 37 -11.84 -21.52 3.86
CA ALA A 37 -11.10 -22.75 4.13
C ALA A 37 -10.72 -22.75 5.61
N LYS A 38 -11.29 -23.70 6.36
CA LYS A 38 -10.83 -24.04 7.71
C LYS A 38 -9.43 -24.70 7.58
N PRO A 39 -8.52 -24.50 8.54
CA PRO A 39 -7.18 -25.05 8.49
C PRO A 39 -7.17 -26.52 8.91
N TYR A 40 -6.13 -27.24 8.47
CA TYR A 40 -5.78 -28.65 8.70
C TYR A 40 -6.40 -29.65 7.72
N ASP A 41 -5.66 -29.95 6.65
CA ASP A 41 -5.13 -31.30 6.47
C ASP A 41 -3.92 -31.31 5.53
N ARG A 42 -2.83 -31.94 6.00
CA ARG A 42 -1.58 -32.16 5.24
C ARG A 42 -1.74 -33.40 4.36
N PRO A 43 -1.31 -33.41 3.08
CA PRO A 43 -1.27 -34.66 2.32
C PRO A 43 -0.03 -35.47 2.72
N HIS A 44 -0.26 -36.67 3.28
CA HIS A 44 0.75 -37.70 3.44
C HIS A 44 1.18 -38.24 2.07
N ARG A 45 2.51 -38.29 1.85
CA ARG A 45 3.13 -39.11 0.80
C ARG A 45 2.97 -40.58 1.16
N GLY A 46 2.17 -41.32 0.40
CA GLY A 46 2.05 -42.77 0.45
C GLY A 46 2.29 -43.37 -0.93
N ARG A 47 3.40 -44.10 -1.04
CA ARG A 47 3.83 -44.92 -2.17
C ARG A 47 2.95 -46.17 -2.20
N ASP A 48 2.35 -46.54 -3.33
CA ASP A 48 1.94 -47.92 -3.50
C ASP A 48 2.02 -48.46 -4.94
N ARG A 49 2.73 -49.58 -5.02
CA ARG A 49 2.88 -50.44 -6.19
C ARG A 49 1.76 -51.49 -6.15
N GLY A 50 1.11 -51.63 -7.30
CA GLY A 50 0.41 -52.79 -7.86
C GLY A 50 -0.20 -53.85 -6.96
N PHE A 51 -1.49 -54.14 -7.18
CA PHE A 51 -2.00 -55.50 -7.26
C PHE A 51 -3.18 -55.58 -8.24
N ASN A 52 -3.13 -56.62 -9.08
CA ASN A 52 -4.09 -56.98 -10.11
C ASN A 52 -4.89 -58.20 -9.61
N ARG A 53 -6.19 -58.32 -10.00
CA ARG A 53 -7.22 -59.39 -9.74
C ARG A 53 -8.35 -58.95 -8.79
N PHE A 54 -9.64 -59.18 -9.02
CA PHE A 54 -10.44 -59.97 -9.96
C PHE A 54 -11.80 -59.23 -10.12
N GLY A 55 -12.44 -59.25 -11.29
CA GLY A 55 -13.71 -59.97 -11.41
C GLY A 55 -14.68 -59.22 -12.34
N GLY A 56 -15.16 -59.90 -13.37
CA GLY A 56 -15.88 -59.29 -14.50
C GLY A 56 -17.30 -58.83 -14.20
N GLY A 57 -17.72 -57.80 -14.94
CA GLY A 57 -19.09 -57.31 -15.01
C GLY A 57 -19.27 -56.49 -16.29
N ARG A 58 -20.15 -56.99 -17.16
CA ARG A 58 -20.50 -56.50 -18.50
C ARG A 58 -20.67 -54.97 -18.62
N GLY A 59 -20.11 -54.41 -19.69
CA GLY A 59 -20.80 -53.41 -20.52
C GLY A 59 -20.92 -51.98 -20.00
N GLY A 60 -19.80 -51.26 -19.93
CA GLY A 60 -19.79 -49.80 -19.93
C GLY A 60 -19.13 -49.31 -21.21
N ARG A 61 -19.94 -48.83 -22.16
CA ARG A 61 -19.48 -48.29 -23.44
C ARG A 61 -18.51 -47.12 -23.19
N ASN A 62 -17.28 -47.20 -23.70
CA ASN A 62 -16.60 -46.00 -24.18
C ASN A 62 -17.55 -45.39 -25.23
N ALA A 63 -18.35 -44.41 -24.83
CA ALA A 63 -19.09 -43.62 -25.79
C ALA A 63 -18.05 -43.04 -26.75
N PRO A 64 -18.12 -43.32 -28.07
CA PRO A 64 -17.18 -42.74 -29.00
C PRO A 64 -17.31 -41.22 -28.88
N ILE A 65 -16.23 -40.52 -28.52
CA ILE A 65 -16.17 -39.05 -28.56
C ILE A 65 -16.70 -38.67 -29.93
N SER A 66 -17.82 -37.94 -29.94
CA SER A 66 -18.51 -37.60 -31.18
C SER A 66 -17.54 -36.82 -32.07
N ALA A 67 -17.72 -36.89 -33.39
CA ALA A 67 -16.91 -36.10 -34.30
C ALA A 67 -16.97 -34.61 -33.98
N GLN A 68 -18.09 -34.14 -33.41
CA GLN A 68 -18.30 -32.78 -32.94
C GLN A 68 -17.47 -32.46 -31.68
N ASP A 69 -17.41 -33.38 -30.70
CA ASP A 69 -16.60 -33.18 -29.49
C ASP A 69 -15.10 -33.22 -29.78
N ARG A 70 -14.63 -34.04 -30.74
CA ARG A 70 -13.23 -34.00 -31.19
C ARG A 70 -12.90 -32.68 -31.89
N HIS A 71 -13.78 -32.22 -32.77
CA HIS A 71 -13.59 -30.96 -33.46
C HIS A 71 -13.56 -29.77 -32.49
N ARG A 72 -14.41 -29.78 -31.44
CA ARG A 72 -14.40 -28.77 -30.38
C ARG A 72 -13.08 -28.76 -29.61
N LEU A 73 -12.58 -29.93 -29.20
CA LEU A 73 -11.30 -30.05 -28.48
C LEU A 73 -10.11 -29.62 -29.35
N GLU A 74 -10.10 -29.98 -30.64
CA GLU A 74 -9.07 -29.54 -31.60
C GLU A 74 -9.09 -28.01 -31.79
N LEU A 75 -10.29 -27.40 -31.79
CA LEU A 75 -10.45 -25.95 -31.89
C LEU A 75 -9.92 -25.26 -30.62
N GLU A 76 -10.28 -25.75 -29.43
CA GLU A 76 -9.81 -25.22 -28.14
C GLU A 76 -8.27 -25.32 -28.01
N GLU A 77 -7.67 -26.41 -28.48
CA GLU A 77 -6.22 -26.59 -28.48
C GLU A 77 -5.53 -25.61 -29.45
N LEU A 78 -6.13 -25.40 -30.63
CA LEU A 78 -5.64 -24.44 -31.62
C LEU A 78 -5.74 -22.99 -31.09
N GLU A 79 -6.84 -22.64 -30.43
CA GLU A 79 -7.05 -21.35 -29.77
C GLU A 79 -5.96 -21.07 -28.72
N LYS A 80 -5.75 -22.03 -27.80
CA LYS A 80 -4.70 -21.92 -26.78
C LYS A 80 -3.31 -21.78 -27.40
N ARG A 81 -3.04 -22.54 -28.47
CA ARG A 81 -1.76 -22.49 -29.18
C ARG A 81 -1.53 -21.13 -29.85
N LEU A 82 -2.53 -20.57 -30.54
CA LEU A 82 -2.42 -19.25 -31.18
C LEU A 82 -2.26 -18.13 -30.15
N ALA A 83 -3.07 -18.12 -29.10
CA ALA A 83 -2.92 -17.15 -28.01
C ALA A 83 -1.51 -17.22 -27.39
N THR A 84 -1.00 -18.44 -27.15
CA THR A 84 0.35 -18.65 -26.63
C THR A 84 1.44 -18.14 -27.59
N LEU A 85 1.26 -18.31 -28.91
CA LEU A 85 2.21 -17.80 -29.91
C LEU A 85 2.24 -16.27 -29.93
N ILE A 86 1.07 -15.61 -29.82
CA ILE A 86 0.97 -14.15 -29.71
C ILE A 86 1.64 -13.67 -28.42
N ILE A 87 1.42 -14.34 -27.27
CA ILE A 87 2.04 -13.94 -26.00
C ILE A 87 3.57 -14.08 -26.04
N LYS A 88 4.07 -15.20 -26.57
CA LYS A 88 5.51 -15.54 -26.57
C LYS A 88 6.33 -14.82 -27.63
N VAL A 89 5.68 -14.18 -28.62
CA VAL A 89 6.42 -13.41 -29.62
C VAL A 89 7.21 -12.31 -28.93
N GLY A 90 8.51 -12.22 -29.23
CA GLY A 90 9.40 -11.25 -28.60
C GLY A 90 10.01 -11.64 -27.24
N ASP A 91 9.70 -12.81 -26.65
CA ASP A 91 10.30 -13.25 -25.36
C ASP A 91 11.83 -13.38 -25.43
N LYS A 92 12.37 -13.67 -26.62
CA LYS A 92 13.80 -13.76 -26.90
C LYS A 92 14.10 -12.93 -28.14
N LEU A 93 14.84 -11.84 -27.97
CA LEU A 93 15.34 -11.04 -29.09
C LEU A 93 16.57 -11.69 -29.73
N SER A 94 16.35 -12.81 -30.42
CA SER A 94 17.34 -13.44 -31.30
C SER A 94 17.39 -12.74 -32.66
N SER A 95 18.43 -13.02 -33.46
CA SER A 95 18.48 -12.64 -34.88
C SER A 95 17.27 -13.14 -35.70
N SER A 96 16.46 -14.06 -35.15
CA SER A 96 15.27 -14.62 -35.78
C SER A 96 13.95 -13.92 -35.41
N VAL A 97 13.93 -12.82 -34.64
CA VAL A 97 12.66 -12.11 -34.32
C VAL A 97 11.93 -11.66 -35.58
N ALA A 98 12.67 -11.19 -36.58
CA ALA A 98 12.07 -10.77 -37.84
C ALA A 98 11.34 -11.94 -38.54
N PHE A 99 12.02 -13.09 -38.64
CA PHE A 99 11.45 -14.32 -39.18
C PHE A 99 10.23 -14.80 -38.37
N ASN A 100 10.31 -14.76 -37.04
CA ASN A 100 9.23 -15.18 -36.15
C ASN A 100 7.97 -14.30 -36.33
N LEU A 101 8.15 -12.99 -36.52
CA LEU A 101 7.05 -12.05 -36.76
C LEU A 101 6.39 -12.29 -38.13
N GLU A 102 7.16 -12.47 -39.19
CA GLU A 102 6.61 -12.78 -40.52
C GLU A 102 5.88 -14.12 -40.56
N ALA A 103 6.45 -15.14 -39.92
CA ALA A 103 5.84 -16.46 -39.82
C ALA A 103 4.52 -16.39 -39.03
N LEU A 104 4.51 -15.68 -37.89
CA LEU A 104 3.31 -15.51 -37.08
C LEU A 104 2.23 -14.72 -37.83
N ALA A 105 2.59 -13.63 -38.52
CA ALA A 105 1.65 -12.87 -39.35
C ALA A 105 0.97 -13.79 -40.39
N GLY A 106 1.75 -14.64 -41.05
CA GLY A 106 1.20 -15.62 -42.01
C GLY A 106 0.24 -16.64 -41.39
N VAL A 107 0.56 -17.14 -40.21
CA VAL A 107 -0.31 -18.08 -39.48
C VAL A 107 -1.62 -17.40 -39.05
N LEU A 108 -1.54 -16.18 -38.52
CA LEU A 108 -2.71 -15.43 -38.08
C LEU A 108 -3.65 -15.10 -39.24
N CYS A 109 -3.12 -14.61 -40.38
CA CYS A 109 -3.91 -14.36 -41.58
C CYS A 109 -4.63 -15.63 -42.10
N LYS A 110 -3.96 -16.79 -42.02
CA LYS A 110 -4.54 -18.05 -42.49
C LYS A 110 -5.70 -18.53 -41.61
N GLU A 111 -5.55 -18.46 -40.30
CA GLU A 111 -6.52 -19.01 -39.33
C GLU A 111 -7.60 -18.01 -38.88
N TYR A 112 -7.51 -16.72 -39.28
CA TYR A 112 -8.41 -15.65 -38.80
C TYR A 112 -9.89 -15.93 -39.00
N HIS A 113 -10.29 -16.44 -40.16
CA HIS A 113 -11.70 -16.75 -40.46
C HIS A 113 -12.32 -17.78 -39.50
N ARG A 114 -11.51 -18.63 -38.86
CA ARG A 114 -11.96 -19.64 -37.89
C ARG A 114 -11.90 -19.14 -36.45
N LEU A 115 -10.97 -18.22 -36.16
CA LEU A 115 -10.56 -17.86 -34.80
C LEU A 115 -10.48 -16.34 -34.56
N SER A 116 -11.30 -15.56 -35.27
CA SER A 116 -11.27 -14.10 -35.25
C SER A 116 -11.44 -13.54 -33.83
N GLU A 117 -12.42 -14.04 -33.08
CA GLU A 117 -12.68 -13.60 -31.70
C GLU A 117 -11.50 -13.88 -30.76
N THR A 118 -10.90 -15.07 -30.85
CA THR A 118 -9.74 -15.47 -30.04
C THR A 118 -8.51 -14.62 -30.36
N ILE A 119 -8.27 -14.31 -31.64
CA ILE A 119 -7.16 -13.44 -32.06
C ILE A 119 -7.38 -12.01 -31.55
N LEU A 120 -8.58 -11.45 -31.70
CA LEU A 120 -8.90 -10.10 -31.22
C LEU A 120 -8.77 -10.00 -29.69
N ARG A 121 -9.29 -10.98 -28.93
CA ARG A 121 -9.12 -11.06 -27.47
C ARG A 121 -7.65 -11.22 -27.06
N ALA A 122 -6.88 -12.01 -27.80
CA ALA A 122 -5.45 -12.14 -27.54
C ALA A 122 -4.71 -10.81 -27.72
N PHE A 123 -5.00 -10.05 -28.79
CA PHE A 123 -4.45 -8.70 -28.99
C PHE A 123 -4.86 -7.73 -27.89
N GLN A 124 -6.14 -7.75 -27.48
CA GLN A 124 -6.63 -6.96 -26.36
C GLN A 124 -5.82 -7.25 -25.08
N GLY A 125 -5.64 -8.53 -24.76
CA GLY A 125 -4.89 -8.96 -23.59
C GLY A 125 -3.42 -8.55 -23.62
N VAL A 126 -2.72 -8.78 -24.72
CA VAL A 126 -1.27 -8.50 -24.77
C VAL A 126 -0.94 -7.00 -24.79
N VAL A 127 -1.80 -6.15 -25.34
CA VAL A 127 -1.59 -4.68 -25.30
C VAL A 127 -1.75 -4.14 -23.88
N THR A 128 -2.70 -4.70 -23.12
CA THR A 128 -3.04 -4.25 -21.76
C THR A 128 -2.18 -4.90 -20.67
N GLU A 129 -1.63 -6.09 -20.92
CA GLU A 129 -0.82 -6.82 -19.93
C GLU A 129 0.69 -6.83 -20.23
N LEU A 130 1.12 -6.60 -21.48
CA LEU A 130 2.53 -6.68 -21.88
C LEU A 130 3.00 -5.35 -22.50
N PRO A 131 2.98 -4.24 -21.74
CA PRO A 131 3.24 -2.90 -22.26
C PRO A 131 4.65 -2.75 -22.84
N MET A 132 5.61 -3.54 -22.35
CA MET A 132 6.97 -3.55 -22.88
C MET A 132 7.06 -4.06 -24.33
N LYS A 133 6.11 -4.90 -24.77
CA LYS A 133 6.06 -5.50 -26.11
C LYS A 133 5.14 -4.77 -27.09
N THR A 134 4.58 -3.63 -26.69
CA THR A 134 3.62 -2.86 -27.50
C THR A 134 4.09 -2.64 -28.94
N GLU A 135 5.37 -2.29 -29.15
CA GLU A 135 5.93 -2.11 -30.50
C GLU A 135 6.01 -3.40 -31.32
N ILE A 136 6.30 -4.54 -30.68
CA ILE A 136 6.34 -5.85 -31.36
C ILE A 136 4.94 -6.19 -31.87
N TYR A 137 3.92 -5.94 -31.06
CA TYR A 137 2.53 -6.14 -31.46
C TYR A 137 2.10 -5.17 -32.56
N ALA A 138 2.48 -3.89 -32.49
CA ALA A 138 2.21 -2.94 -33.56
C ALA A 138 2.88 -3.36 -34.89
N THR A 139 4.14 -3.82 -34.82
CA THR A 139 4.87 -4.35 -35.99
C THR A 139 4.16 -5.56 -36.59
N LEU A 140 3.68 -6.48 -35.74
CA LEU A 140 2.91 -7.64 -36.18
C LEU A 140 1.62 -7.23 -36.89
N VAL A 141 0.90 -6.21 -36.38
CA VAL A 141 -0.29 -5.65 -37.05
C VAL A 141 0.06 -5.02 -38.39
N GLY A 142 1.19 -4.31 -38.50
CA GLY A 142 1.68 -3.79 -39.79
C GLY A 142 1.94 -4.88 -40.83
N LEU A 143 2.57 -5.98 -40.43
CA LEU A 143 2.81 -7.14 -41.31
C LEU A 143 1.51 -7.84 -41.71
N ILE A 144 0.52 -7.89 -40.81
CA ILE A 144 -0.83 -8.39 -41.11
C ILE A 144 -1.50 -7.45 -42.12
N ASN A 145 -1.41 -6.12 -41.93
CA ASN A 145 -1.98 -5.13 -42.83
C ASN A 145 -1.43 -5.25 -44.27
N ALA A 146 -0.13 -5.48 -44.40
CA ALA A 146 0.53 -5.70 -45.69
C ALA A 146 0.03 -6.95 -46.44
N ARG A 147 -0.52 -7.94 -45.72
CA ARG A 147 -1.02 -9.19 -46.29
C ARG A 147 -2.54 -9.19 -46.49
N GLN A 148 -3.27 -8.78 -45.46
CA GLN A 148 -4.73 -8.80 -45.37
C GLN A 148 -5.22 -7.60 -44.55
N PRO A 149 -5.58 -6.47 -45.20
CA PRO A 149 -5.93 -5.23 -44.50
C PRO A 149 -7.20 -5.35 -43.65
N GLU A 150 -8.17 -6.18 -44.05
CA GLU A 150 -9.43 -6.41 -43.31
C GLU A 150 -9.19 -6.88 -41.87
N ILE A 151 -8.13 -7.67 -41.63
CA ILE A 151 -7.78 -8.15 -40.29
C ILE A 151 -7.19 -7.01 -39.45
N ALA A 152 -6.30 -6.21 -40.05
CA ALA A 152 -5.69 -5.07 -39.38
C ALA A 152 -6.76 -4.04 -39.02
N GLU A 153 -7.71 -3.77 -39.91
CA GLU A 153 -8.87 -2.90 -39.65
C GLU A 153 -9.70 -3.40 -38.46
N ALA A 154 -9.99 -4.70 -38.40
CA ALA A 154 -10.71 -5.29 -37.26
C ALA A 154 -9.97 -5.14 -35.93
N ILE A 155 -8.63 -5.29 -35.92
CA ILE A 155 -7.79 -5.08 -34.73
C ILE A 155 -7.80 -3.60 -34.32
N VAL A 156 -7.66 -2.67 -35.26
CA VAL A 156 -7.69 -1.22 -35.00
C VAL A 156 -9.05 -0.80 -34.44
N ARG A 157 -10.15 -1.31 -35.00
CA ARG A 157 -11.51 -1.05 -34.52
C ARG A 157 -11.72 -1.58 -33.10
N MET A 158 -11.26 -2.81 -32.83
CA MET A 158 -11.29 -3.36 -31.47
C MET A 158 -10.50 -2.49 -30.49
N ALA A 159 -9.28 -2.06 -30.86
CA ALA A 159 -8.47 -1.18 -30.02
C ALA A 159 -9.16 0.18 -29.78
N TRP A 160 -9.86 0.71 -30.78
CA TRP A 160 -10.63 1.95 -30.67
C TRP A 160 -11.81 1.80 -29.70
N ASP A 161 -12.61 0.75 -29.87
CA ASP A 161 -13.75 0.47 -28.99
C ASP A 161 -13.28 0.29 -27.52
N GLN A 162 -12.13 -0.37 -27.32
CA GLN A 162 -11.53 -0.51 -25.99
C GLN A 162 -11.00 0.81 -25.42
N LEU A 163 -10.39 1.66 -26.24
CA LEU A 163 -9.93 2.99 -25.81
C LEU A 163 -11.13 3.85 -25.39
N VAL A 164 -12.20 3.90 -26.19
CA VAL A 164 -13.42 4.66 -25.89
C VAL A 164 -14.06 4.16 -24.60
N GLU A 165 -14.21 2.86 -24.45
CA GLU A 165 -14.81 2.26 -23.25
C GLU A 165 -13.97 2.50 -22.00
N THR A 166 -12.64 2.40 -22.09
CA THR A 166 -11.74 2.65 -20.96
C THR A 166 -11.58 4.13 -20.64
N ALA A 167 -11.74 5.03 -21.61
CA ALA A 167 -11.67 6.48 -21.41
C ALA A 167 -12.92 7.04 -20.70
N LYS A 168 -14.08 6.38 -20.83
CA LYS A 168 -15.30 6.72 -20.08
C LYS A 168 -15.17 6.40 -18.59
N ASP A 169 -14.42 5.36 -18.26
CA ASP A 169 -14.24 4.89 -16.89
C ASP A 169 -13.02 5.55 -16.24
N THR A 170 -13.29 6.44 -15.28
CA THR A 170 -12.24 7.15 -14.56
C THR A 170 -11.29 6.26 -13.75
N HIS A 171 -11.62 4.98 -13.60
CA HIS A 171 -10.81 4.01 -12.87
C HIS A 171 -9.82 3.24 -13.75
N ARG A 172 -9.89 3.36 -15.08
CA ARG A 172 -9.09 2.54 -16.02
C ARG A 172 -8.12 3.35 -16.88
N TYR A 173 -7.78 4.56 -16.47
CA TYR A 173 -6.86 5.42 -17.20
C TYR A 173 -5.44 4.86 -17.41
N LYS A 174 -4.95 3.94 -16.56
CA LYS A 174 -3.71 3.18 -16.87
C LYS A 174 -3.84 2.42 -18.20
N MET A 175 -5.01 1.86 -18.49
CA MET A 175 -5.28 1.20 -19.77
C MET A 175 -5.35 2.21 -20.92
N VAL A 176 -5.92 3.39 -20.68
CA VAL A 176 -5.93 4.49 -21.68
C VAL A 176 -4.50 4.87 -22.08
N LYS A 177 -3.58 5.01 -21.11
CA LYS A 177 -2.15 5.21 -21.38
C LYS A 177 -1.58 4.13 -22.30
N LEU A 178 -1.86 2.85 -22.03
CA LEU A 178 -1.36 1.72 -22.84
C LEU A 178 -1.94 1.72 -24.25
N TRP A 179 -3.24 2.01 -24.39
CA TRP A 179 -3.91 2.13 -25.68
C TRP A 179 -3.39 3.31 -26.51
N LEU A 180 -3.20 4.48 -25.90
CA LEU A 180 -2.60 5.65 -26.57
C LEU A 180 -1.20 5.32 -27.12
N ARG A 181 -0.39 4.62 -26.32
CA ARG A 181 0.92 4.13 -26.75
C ARG A 181 0.82 3.13 -27.90
N PHE A 182 -0.16 2.21 -27.87
CA PHE A 182 -0.38 1.27 -28.97
C PHE A 182 -0.78 1.98 -30.27
N PHE A 183 -1.68 2.98 -30.21
CA PHE A 183 -2.03 3.81 -31.36
C PHE A 183 -0.83 4.59 -31.91
N ALA A 184 -0.01 5.17 -31.03
CA ALA A 184 1.24 5.82 -31.42
C ALA A 184 2.18 4.87 -32.18
N CYS A 185 2.34 3.63 -31.70
CA CYS A 185 3.14 2.61 -32.39
C CYS A 185 2.51 2.18 -33.74
N LEU A 186 1.19 2.07 -33.83
CA LEU A 186 0.49 1.75 -35.09
C LEU A 186 0.67 2.85 -36.15
N THR A 187 0.71 4.10 -35.74
CA THR A 187 1.02 5.24 -36.63
C THR A 187 2.47 5.15 -37.11
N ALA A 188 3.42 4.84 -36.22
CA ALA A 188 4.82 4.68 -36.60
C ALA A 188 5.06 3.55 -37.63
N VAL A 189 4.26 2.49 -37.56
CA VAL A 189 4.30 1.34 -38.49
C VAL A 189 3.56 1.63 -39.82
N GLY A 190 2.81 2.73 -39.91
CA GLY A 190 2.07 3.12 -41.12
C GLY A 190 0.68 2.46 -41.25
N VAL A 191 0.13 1.92 -40.16
CA VAL A 191 -1.22 1.35 -40.13
C VAL A 191 -2.28 2.44 -39.91
N VAL A 192 -1.98 3.43 -39.07
CA VAL A 192 -2.88 4.52 -38.70
C VAL A 192 -2.36 5.85 -39.24
N LEU A 193 -3.26 6.70 -39.76
CA LEU A 193 -2.90 8.01 -40.30
C LEU A 193 -2.32 8.94 -39.21
N PRO A 194 -1.19 9.64 -39.46
CA PRO A 194 -0.62 10.60 -38.51
C PRO A 194 -1.60 11.70 -38.08
N ALA A 195 -2.47 12.16 -38.99
CA ALA A 195 -3.52 13.13 -38.69
C ALA A 195 -4.47 12.62 -37.58
N SER A 196 -4.99 11.39 -37.73
CA SER A 196 -5.89 10.79 -36.75
C SER A 196 -5.24 10.61 -35.37
N CYS A 197 -3.95 10.25 -35.33
CA CYS A 197 -3.21 10.13 -34.08
C CYS A 197 -3.01 11.50 -33.40
N LEU A 198 -2.68 12.54 -34.18
CA LEU A 198 -2.53 13.90 -33.67
C LEU A 198 -3.86 14.44 -33.12
N ASP A 199 -4.97 14.21 -33.82
CA ASP A 199 -6.31 14.60 -33.39
C ASP A 199 -6.73 13.85 -32.11
N LEU A 200 -6.35 12.58 -31.97
CA LEU A 200 -6.55 11.81 -30.74
C LEU A 200 -5.79 12.44 -29.56
N LEU A 201 -4.51 12.79 -29.72
CA LEU A 201 -3.74 13.47 -28.66
C LEU A 201 -4.35 14.83 -28.32
N ARG A 202 -4.84 15.56 -29.33
CA ARG A 202 -5.54 16.84 -29.14
C ARG A 202 -6.85 16.70 -28.41
N CYS A 203 -7.56 15.58 -28.52
CA CYS A 203 -8.79 15.35 -27.77
C CYS A 203 -8.55 15.51 -26.25
N PHE A 204 -7.47 14.92 -25.74
CA PHE A 204 -7.08 15.00 -24.33
C PHE A 204 -6.68 16.42 -23.93
N ILE A 205 -5.85 17.10 -24.72
CA ILE A 205 -5.43 18.48 -24.43
C ILE A 205 -6.59 19.47 -24.53
N ASN A 206 -7.43 19.34 -25.55
CA ASN A 206 -8.60 20.20 -25.73
C ASN A 206 -9.62 20.01 -24.61
N ALA A 207 -9.75 18.81 -24.05
CA ALA A 207 -10.57 18.61 -22.85
C ALA A 207 -10.06 19.45 -21.68
N VAL A 208 -8.74 19.50 -21.47
CA VAL A 208 -8.12 20.35 -20.43
C VAL A 208 -8.34 21.84 -20.69
N VAL A 209 -8.23 22.28 -21.95
CA VAL A 209 -8.39 23.70 -22.32
C VAL A 209 -9.86 24.16 -22.27
N ARG A 210 -10.82 23.27 -22.53
CA ARG A 210 -12.26 23.56 -22.52
C ARG A 210 -12.87 23.63 -21.12
N ASP A 211 -12.23 22.99 -20.15
CA ASP A 211 -12.73 22.99 -18.77
C ASP A 211 -12.71 24.42 -18.19
N ASP A 212 -13.77 24.79 -17.47
CA ASP A 212 -13.79 26.04 -16.71
C ASP A 212 -12.71 26.01 -15.62
N PRO A 213 -11.78 26.99 -15.55
CA PRO A 213 -10.75 27.03 -14.51
C PRO A 213 -11.29 26.98 -13.07
N GLN A 214 -12.55 27.34 -12.83
CA GLN A 214 -13.18 27.25 -11.51
C GLN A 214 -13.72 25.86 -11.15
N VAL A 215 -13.97 25.02 -12.15
CA VAL A 215 -14.57 23.67 -12.01
C VAL A 215 -13.56 22.56 -12.34
N GLN A 216 -12.46 22.91 -13.01
CA GLN A 216 -11.43 21.99 -13.44
C GLN A 216 -10.84 21.19 -12.27
N ASP A 217 -10.83 19.87 -12.42
CA ASP A 217 -10.07 18.98 -11.56
C ASP A 217 -8.61 18.94 -12.01
N GLN A 218 -7.72 19.52 -11.19
CA GLN A 218 -6.30 19.60 -11.49
C GLN A 218 -5.68 18.22 -11.71
N GLY A 219 -6.04 17.21 -10.91
CA GLY A 219 -5.49 15.86 -11.05
C GLY A 219 -5.85 15.21 -12.39
N ARG A 220 -7.08 15.42 -12.87
CA ARG A 220 -7.51 14.96 -14.21
C ARG A 220 -6.73 15.65 -15.32
N ALA A 221 -6.59 16.97 -15.22
CA ALA A 221 -5.85 17.75 -16.21
C ALA A 221 -4.38 17.34 -16.29
N ASP A 222 -3.72 17.19 -15.13
CA ASP A 222 -2.33 16.74 -15.01
C ASP A 222 -2.14 15.37 -15.65
N THR A 223 -3.09 14.46 -15.43
CA THR A 223 -3.10 13.10 -15.99
C THR A 223 -3.16 13.09 -17.51
N PHE A 224 -4.04 13.90 -18.10
CA PHE A 224 -4.21 13.97 -19.55
C PHE A 224 -2.97 14.56 -20.22
N VAL A 225 -2.43 15.64 -19.65
CA VAL A 225 -1.20 16.27 -20.14
C VAL A 225 -0.03 15.30 -20.03
N TYR A 226 0.09 14.59 -18.91
CA TYR A 226 1.09 13.55 -18.71
C TYR A 226 1.00 12.45 -19.79
N MET A 227 -0.18 11.87 -20.00
CA MET A 227 -0.40 10.81 -21.01
C MET A 227 0.02 11.22 -22.42
N VAL A 228 -0.30 12.46 -22.81
CA VAL A 228 0.09 13.00 -24.11
C VAL A 228 1.61 13.08 -24.20
N MET A 229 2.28 13.64 -23.18
CA MET A 229 3.73 13.77 -23.16
C MET A 229 4.45 12.43 -23.25
N ILE A 230 4.03 11.40 -22.51
CA ILE A 230 4.68 10.08 -22.55
C ILE A 230 4.36 9.25 -23.80
N THR A 231 3.35 9.66 -24.57
CA THR A 231 3.02 9.03 -25.86
C THR A 231 3.90 9.57 -26.99
N LEU A 232 4.34 10.83 -26.91
CA LEU A 232 5.15 11.49 -27.94
C LEU A 232 6.49 10.78 -28.26
N PRO A 233 7.25 10.21 -27.32
CA PRO A 233 8.47 9.47 -27.65
C PRO A 233 8.30 8.35 -28.68
N TRP A 234 7.09 7.77 -28.78
CA TRP A 234 6.80 6.65 -29.68
C TRP A 234 6.39 7.08 -31.10
N VAL A 235 5.86 8.29 -31.28
CA VAL A 235 5.26 8.73 -32.56
C VAL A 235 5.77 10.09 -33.04
N GLY A 236 6.45 10.87 -32.20
CA GLY A 236 6.81 12.26 -32.45
C GLY A 236 7.57 12.48 -33.76
N ARG A 237 8.48 11.58 -34.12
CA ARG A 237 9.20 11.60 -35.42
C ARG A 237 8.25 11.62 -36.62
N HIS A 238 7.21 10.79 -36.58
CA HIS A 238 6.25 10.65 -37.68
C HIS A 238 5.26 11.82 -37.72
N LEU A 239 4.91 12.38 -36.56
CA LEU A 239 4.06 13.57 -36.48
C LEU A 239 4.79 14.83 -36.99
N ASP A 240 6.05 15.02 -36.64
CA ASP A 240 6.86 16.15 -37.15
C ASP A 240 7.08 16.05 -38.67
N GLN A 241 7.27 14.83 -39.21
CA GLN A 241 7.35 14.60 -40.65
C GLN A 241 6.02 14.89 -41.37
N TYR A 242 4.88 14.69 -40.70
CA TYR A 242 3.56 14.98 -41.24
C TYR A 242 3.25 16.48 -41.23
N SER A 243 3.37 17.13 -40.08
CA SER A 243 3.13 18.57 -39.93
C SER A 243 3.85 19.17 -38.73
N VAL A 244 4.94 19.88 -39.00
CA VAL A 244 5.70 20.63 -37.99
C VAL A 244 4.83 21.71 -37.35
N THR A 245 4.02 22.42 -38.13
CA THR A 245 3.14 23.50 -37.65
C THR A 245 2.12 23.01 -36.61
N GLU A 246 1.51 21.85 -36.85
CA GLU A 246 0.49 21.31 -35.96
C GLU A 246 1.11 20.72 -34.68
N MET A 247 2.34 20.22 -34.78
CA MET A 247 3.17 19.81 -33.64
C MET A 247 3.62 21.01 -32.80
N ASP A 248 4.03 22.11 -33.43
CA ASP A 248 4.39 23.34 -32.72
C ASP A 248 3.21 23.90 -31.93
N ALA A 249 2.00 23.86 -32.50
CA ALA A 249 0.77 24.24 -31.79
C ALA A 249 0.53 23.35 -30.56
N LEU A 250 0.73 22.02 -30.68
CA LEU A 250 0.60 21.09 -29.56
C LEU A 250 1.61 21.39 -28.45
N PHE A 251 2.89 21.55 -28.80
CA PHE A 251 3.95 21.88 -27.85
C PHE A 251 3.73 23.24 -27.18
N GLN A 252 3.19 24.22 -27.92
CA GLN A 252 2.82 25.52 -27.35
C GLN A 252 1.72 25.39 -26.30
N THR A 253 0.68 24.59 -26.55
CA THR A 253 -0.38 24.35 -25.56
C THR A 253 0.17 23.61 -24.32
N LEU A 254 1.01 22.58 -24.53
CA LEU A 254 1.67 21.86 -23.43
C LEU A 254 2.55 22.81 -22.59
N GLN A 255 3.34 23.66 -23.26
CA GLN A 255 4.20 24.64 -22.60
C GLN A 255 3.40 25.64 -21.77
N GLN A 256 2.31 26.17 -22.34
CA GLN A 256 1.43 27.12 -21.65
C GLN A 256 0.83 26.53 -20.39
N TYR A 257 0.45 25.24 -20.42
CA TYR A 257 -0.09 24.55 -19.26
C TYR A 257 0.98 24.32 -18.18
N VAL A 258 2.13 23.77 -18.56
CA VAL A 258 3.23 23.43 -17.64
C VAL A 258 3.85 24.67 -16.98
N GLN A 259 3.80 25.83 -17.65
CA GLN A 259 4.30 27.10 -17.10
C GLN A 259 3.29 27.81 -16.18
N GLN A 260 2.09 27.27 -15.96
CA GLN A 260 1.12 27.90 -15.05
C GLN A 260 1.65 27.93 -13.60
N PRO A 261 1.35 28.98 -12.82
CA PRO A 261 1.78 29.06 -11.41
C PRO A 261 1.25 27.92 -10.52
N SER A 262 0.11 27.31 -10.87
CA SER A 262 -0.41 26.11 -10.19
C SER A 262 0.51 24.90 -10.37
N GLN A 263 1.17 24.78 -11.52
CA GLN A 263 2.07 23.69 -11.89
C GLN A 263 3.52 23.89 -11.41
N GLN A 264 3.88 25.12 -11.07
CA GLN A 264 5.18 25.48 -10.51
C GLN A 264 5.24 25.31 -9.00
N ARG A 265 4.13 24.95 -8.35
CA ARG A 265 4.11 24.72 -6.90
C ARG A 265 4.91 23.44 -6.62
N PRO A 266 5.84 23.46 -5.65
CA PRO A 266 6.49 22.22 -5.21
C PRO A 266 5.42 21.23 -4.74
N PRO A 267 5.68 19.90 -4.83
CA PRO A 267 4.77 18.93 -4.27
C PRO A 267 4.56 19.25 -2.79
N LEU A 268 3.34 18.97 -2.33
CA LEU A 268 2.96 19.13 -0.93
C LEU A 268 4.07 18.56 -0.04
N ALA A 269 4.51 19.31 0.97
CA ALA A 269 5.56 18.87 1.89
C ALA A 269 5.17 17.53 2.55
N LEU A 270 3.86 17.32 2.72
CA LEU A 270 3.26 16.08 3.18
C LEU A 270 3.58 14.86 2.30
N LEU A 271 3.82 15.02 1.00
CA LEU A 271 4.12 13.94 0.06
C LEU A 271 5.62 13.74 -0.20
N GLN A 272 6.48 14.55 0.42
CA GLN A 272 7.93 14.43 0.29
C GLN A 272 8.47 13.25 1.11
N ARG A 273 9.25 12.38 0.45
CA ARG A 273 9.81 11.15 1.05
C ARG A 273 11.10 11.41 1.83
N PHE A 274 11.91 12.33 1.31
CA PHE A 274 13.22 12.72 1.85
C PHE A 274 13.35 14.25 1.90
N PRO A 275 12.53 14.95 2.71
CA PRO A 275 12.51 16.41 2.78
C PRO A 275 13.92 17.02 2.95
N GLY A 276 14.74 16.53 3.90
CA GLY A 276 16.06 17.14 4.14
C GLY A 276 17.09 16.85 3.06
N LEU A 277 16.80 15.94 2.12
CA LEU A 277 17.65 15.68 0.98
C LEU A 277 17.60 16.81 -0.06
N MET A 278 16.45 17.50 -0.15
CA MET A 278 16.25 18.64 -1.04
C MET A 278 17.09 19.84 -0.59
N ASP A 279 17.23 20.03 0.73
CA ASP A 279 18.02 21.10 1.33
C ASP A 279 19.52 20.85 1.20
N LEU A 280 19.98 19.62 1.43
CA LEU A 280 21.37 19.21 1.23
C LEU A 280 21.85 19.39 -0.20
N ALA A 281 20.97 19.10 -1.15
CA ALA A 281 21.22 19.27 -2.57
C ALA A 281 21.44 20.75 -2.97
N ALA A 282 20.86 21.70 -2.23
CA ALA A 282 21.11 23.13 -2.41
C ALA A 282 22.48 23.57 -1.84
N VAL A 283 23.05 22.80 -0.90
CA VAL A 283 24.29 23.13 -0.19
C VAL A 283 25.51 22.44 -0.79
N ASP A 284 25.40 21.18 -1.25
CA ASP A 284 26.47 20.46 -1.94
C ASP A 284 25.96 19.74 -3.22
N PRO A 285 26.34 20.21 -4.43
CA PRO A 285 25.91 19.60 -5.68
C PRO A 285 26.53 18.20 -5.93
N ASN A 286 27.47 17.75 -5.09
CA ASN A 286 28.09 16.41 -5.19
C ASN A 286 27.41 15.36 -4.30
N VAL A 287 26.34 15.71 -3.56
CA VAL A 287 25.51 14.72 -2.85
C VAL A 287 24.90 13.80 -3.91
N VAL A 288 25.19 12.50 -3.82
CA VAL A 288 24.77 11.46 -4.80
C VAL A 288 23.28 11.52 -5.15
N VAL A 289 22.45 11.94 -4.20
CA VAL A 289 20.99 11.90 -4.34
C VAL A 289 20.41 13.22 -4.90
N ALA A 290 21.25 14.20 -5.24
CA ALA A 290 20.91 15.61 -5.40
C ALA A 290 21.06 16.18 -6.82
N SER A 291 21.04 15.35 -7.87
CA SER A 291 21.13 15.88 -9.23
C SER A 291 20.10 17.00 -9.46
N PRO A 292 20.47 18.12 -10.12
CA PRO A 292 19.50 19.16 -10.47
C PRO A 292 18.29 18.61 -11.23
N LEU A 293 18.46 17.55 -12.01
CA LEU A 293 17.38 16.86 -12.72
C LEU A 293 16.45 16.11 -11.76
N TRP A 294 17.02 15.42 -10.77
CA TRP A 294 16.23 14.76 -9.74
C TRP A 294 15.43 15.75 -8.88
N GLN A 295 16.06 16.84 -8.45
CA GLN A 295 15.37 17.90 -7.70
C GLN A 295 14.20 18.46 -8.52
N ARG A 296 14.42 18.78 -9.80
CA ARG A 296 13.37 19.25 -10.72
C ARG A 296 12.25 18.24 -10.89
N TYR A 297 12.58 16.95 -10.98
CA TYR A 297 11.57 15.89 -11.03
C TYR A 297 10.70 15.92 -9.77
N GLN A 298 11.32 15.99 -8.59
CA GLN A 298 10.57 16.01 -7.33
C GLN A 298 9.71 17.27 -7.23
N THR A 299 10.24 18.44 -7.59
CA THR A 299 9.52 19.72 -7.41
C THR A 299 8.46 20.00 -8.47
N ALA A 300 8.70 19.63 -9.72
CA ALA A 300 7.82 19.93 -10.85
C ALA A 300 7.84 18.77 -11.87
N PRO A 301 7.19 17.63 -11.56
CA PRO A 301 7.28 16.41 -12.36
C PRO A 301 6.80 16.60 -13.81
N LEU A 302 5.70 17.33 -14.03
CA LEU A 302 5.21 17.60 -15.38
C LEU A 302 6.16 18.50 -16.18
N GLN A 303 6.80 19.48 -15.54
CA GLN A 303 7.79 20.35 -16.18
C GLN A 303 9.04 19.58 -16.56
N TYR A 304 9.47 18.68 -15.69
CA TYR A 304 10.58 17.79 -15.97
C TYR A 304 10.28 16.87 -17.16
N VAL A 305 9.10 16.24 -17.20
CA VAL A 305 8.68 15.39 -18.33
C VAL A 305 8.54 16.20 -19.62
N TYR A 306 8.03 17.43 -19.56
CA TYR A 306 7.98 18.33 -20.71
C TYR A 306 9.38 18.64 -21.27
N HIS A 307 10.31 19.06 -20.39
CA HIS A 307 11.70 19.36 -20.77
C HIS A 307 12.35 18.16 -21.45
N MET A 308 12.12 16.97 -20.91
CA MET A 308 12.59 15.72 -21.49
C MET A 308 12.06 15.50 -22.91
N VAL A 309 10.76 15.61 -23.13
CA VAL A 309 10.16 15.40 -24.44
C VAL A 309 10.59 16.50 -25.44
N GLU A 310 10.77 17.73 -24.97
CA GLU A 310 11.31 18.83 -25.77
C GLU A 310 12.76 18.56 -26.20
N GLU A 311 13.61 18.08 -25.29
CA GLU A 311 14.98 17.68 -25.60
C GLU A 311 15.02 16.52 -26.61
N LEU A 312 14.10 15.55 -26.51
CA LEU A 312 13.97 14.47 -27.49
C LEU A 312 13.66 14.99 -28.89
N ARG A 313 12.74 15.97 -28.97
CA ARG A 313 12.39 16.63 -30.23
C ARG A 313 13.60 17.37 -30.82
N GLN A 314 14.40 18.06 -30.00
CA GLN A 314 15.63 18.73 -30.43
C GLN A 314 16.69 17.75 -30.96
N ARG A 315 16.72 16.52 -30.42
CA ARG A 315 17.52 15.40 -30.93
C ARG A 315 16.89 14.71 -32.16
N ASN A 316 15.96 15.36 -32.87
CA ASN A 316 15.21 14.79 -34.00
C ASN A 316 14.49 13.47 -33.68
N TRP A 317 14.04 13.30 -32.44
CA TRP A 317 13.41 12.07 -31.94
C TRP A 317 14.29 10.82 -32.06
N GLU A 318 15.61 10.99 -32.07
CA GLU A 318 16.56 9.90 -31.98
C GLU A 318 16.77 9.53 -30.51
N ASP A 319 16.31 8.35 -30.13
CA ASP A 319 16.50 7.76 -28.81
C ASP A 319 17.33 6.46 -28.99
N PRO A 320 18.48 6.31 -28.30
CA PRO A 320 19.35 5.15 -28.46
C PRO A 320 18.82 3.87 -27.77
N ILE A 321 17.82 4.00 -26.89
CA ILE A 321 17.30 2.96 -26.01
C ILE A 321 16.07 2.29 -26.62
N VAL A 322 15.16 3.08 -27.19
CA VAL A 322 13.91 2.59 -27.80
C VAL A 322 14.20 1.77 -29.07
N HIS A 323 14.09 0.44 -28.97
CA HIS A 323 14.34 -0.47 -30.09
C HIS A 323 13.15 -0.54 -31.06
N ARG A 324 13.25 0.19 -32.17
CA ARG A 324 12.21 0.23 -33.22
C ARG A 324 12.23 -1.00 -34.11
N THR A 325 11.57 -2.07 -33.67
CA THR A 325 11.57 -3.37 -34.38
C THR A 325 11.07 -3.27 -35.82
N TYR A 326 10.13 -2.38 -36.10
CA TYR A 326 9.53 -2.17 -37.41
C TYR A 326 10.50 -1.62 -38.46
N GLU A 327 11.61 -0.95 -38.08
CA GLU A 327 12.58 -0.42 -39.05
C GLU A 327 13.23 -1.54 -39.89
N LYS A 328 13.35 -2.75 -39.32
CA LYS A 328 13.81 -3.96 -40.03
C LYS A 328 12.89 -4.40 -41.16
N PHE A 329 11.64 -3.91 -41.18
CA PHE A 329 10.61 -4.23 -42.16
C PHE A 329 10.20 -3.04 -43.02
N SER A 330 11.02 -1.98 -43.05
CA SER A 330 10.74 -0.75 -43.80
C SER A 330 10.34 -1.00 -45.27
N SER A 331 10.92 -2.00 -45.95
CA SER A 331 10.55 -2.36 -47.32
C SER A 331 9.12 -2.89 -47.48
N VAL A 332 8.58 -3.56 -46.46
CA VAL A 332 7.22 -4.13 -46.46
C VAL A 332 6.21 -3.11 -45.97
N LEU A 333 6.61 -2.24 -45.04
CA LEU A 333 5.74 -1.28 -44.37
C LEU A 333 5.61 0.06 -45.12
N ALA A 334 6.66 0.51 -45.83
CA ALA A 334 6.63 1.76 -46.59
C ALA A 334 5.50 1.89 -47.64
N PRO A 335 5.08 0.84 -48.38
CA PRO A 335 3.99 0.95 -49.35
C PRO A 335 2.58 0.93 -48.74
N LEU A 336 2.44 0.74 -47.42
CA LEU A 336 1.13 0.69 -46.76
C LEU A 336 0.37 2.00 -46.93
N GLN A 337 -0.94 1.89 -47.18
CA GLN A 337 -1.85 3.02 -47.10
C GLN A 337 -2.38 3.10 -45.67
N PRO A 338 -2.08 4.18 -44.91
CA PRO A 338 -2.56 4.31 -43.55
C PRO A 338 -4.07 4.48 -43.53
N MET A 339 -4.73 3.83 -42.57
CA MET A 339 -6.16 3.94 -42.36
C MET A 339 -6.47 5.20 -41.55
N GLU A 340 -7.50 5.93 -41.97
CA GLU A 340 -8.09 7.00 -41.17
C GLU A 340 -8.94 6.37 -40.07
N ILE A 341 -8.68 6.73 -38.82
CA ILE A 341 -9.58 6.35 -37.72
C ILE A 341 -10.67 7.41 -37.69
N MET A 342 -11.92 7.01 -37.98
CA MET A 342 -13.06 7.87 -37.73
C MET A 342 -13.16 8.12 -36.22
N LEU A 343 -12.75 9.31 -35.80
CA LEU A 343 -12.93 9.84 -34.44
C LEU A 343 -14.42 10.14 -34.21
N ALA A 344 -15.27 9.12 -34.24
CA ALA A 344 -16.60 9.25 -33.67
C ALA A 344 -16.41 9.65 -32.19
N ALA A 345 -16.94 10.83 -31.82
CA ALA A 345 -16.60 11.62 -30.64
C ALA A 345 -16.09 10.79 -29.46
N LEU A 346 -14.76 10.77 -29.26
CA LEU A 346 -14.19 10.34 -27.99
C LEU A 346 -14.65 11.36 -26.94
N GLU A 347 -15.75 11.04 -26.26
CA GLU A 347 -16.30 11.85 -25.19
C GLU A 347 -15.54 11.55 -23.91
N LEU A 348 -14.60 12.43 -23.58
CA LEU A 348 -13.91 12.39 -22.31
C LEU A 348 -14.87 12.87 -21.21
N PRO A 349 -14.95 12.18 -20.07
CA PRO A 349 -15.88 12.55 -19.00
C PRO A 349 -15.59 14.00 -18.54
N PRO A 350 -16.63 14.84 -18.37
CA PRO A 350 -16.46 16.22 -17.94
C PRO A 350 -15.89 16.28 -16.51
N PRO A 351 -15.25 17.40 -16.13
CA PRO A 351 -14.86 17.62 -14.74
C PRO A 351 -16.12 17.61 -13.87
N VAL A 352 -16.09 16.82 -12.79
CA VAL A 352 -17.23 16.73 -11.88
C VAL A 352 -17.16 17.87 -10.87
N ASP A 353 -18.11 18.81 -10.93
CA ASP A 353 -18.24 19.87 -9.93
C ASP A 353 -18.67 19.25 -8.58
N PRO A 354 -17.84 19.31 -7.53
CA PRO A 354 -18.20 18.78 -6.21
C PRO A 354 -19.42 19.48 -5.58
N LYS A 355 -19.83 20.65 -6.09
CA LYS A 355 -20.99 21.42 -5.59
C LYS A 355 -22.28 21.23 -6.41
N GLN A 356 -22.22 20.72 -7.64
CA GLN A 356 -23.38 20.59 -8.54
C GLN A 356 -23.83 19.15 -8.83
N VAL A 357 -23.44 18.17 -8.01
CA VAL A 357 -24.05 16.83 -8.09
C VAL A 357 -25.48 16.87 -7.54
N THR A 358 -26.38 17.51 -8.30
CA THR A 358 -27.82 17.27 -8.22
C THR A 358 -28.12 16.03 -9.05
N PHE A 359 -28.56 14.96 -8.40
CA PHE A 359 -29.16 13.82 -9.06
C PHE A 359 -30.36 14.29 -9.90
N THR A 360 -30.19 14.46 -11.21
CA THR A 360 -31.32 14.33 -12.14
C THR A 360 -31.47 12.85 -12.43
N GLY A 361 -32.21 12.15 -11.57
CA GLY A 361 -32.87 10.94 -12.01
C GLY A 361 -33.78 11.34 -13.17
N THR A 362 -33.40 11.01 -14.40
CA THR A 362 -34.36 10.98 -15.49
C THR A 362 -35.29 9.82 -15.22
N GLU A 363 -36.38 10.10 -14.51
CA GLU A 363 -37.59 9.29 -14.59
C GLU A 363 -37.95 9.13 -16.08
N PRO A 364 -38.17 7.91 -16.59
CA PRO A 364 -38.86 7.78 -17.87
C PRO A 364 -40.29 8.28 -17.69
N ASP A 365 -40.66 9.30 -18.46
CA ASP A 365 -41.99 9.90 -18.55
C ASP A 365 -43.10 8.85 -18.55
N TYR A 366 -43.86 8.77 -17.45
CA TYR A 366 -45.18 8.16 -17.43
C TYR A 366 -46.17 9.08 -16.70
N ASN A 367 -46.66 10.09 -17.41
CA ASN A 367 -47.91 10.75 -17.07
C ASN A 367 -49.09 9.83 -17.41
N ALA A 368 -49.69 9.16 -16.41
CA ALA A 368 -51.12 8.88 -16.36
C ALA A 368 -51.58 8.39 -14.97
N SER A 369 -52.20 9.31 -14.22
CA SER A 369 -53.32 9.12 -13.26
C SER A 369 -53.26 8.03 -12.18
N GLY A 370 -53.36 8.47 -10.92
CA GLY A 370 -53.93 7.65 -9.83
C GLY A 370 -53.37 7.97 -8.45
N SER A 371 -54.06 8.83 -7.70
CA SER A 371 -53.82 9.08 -6.27
C SER A 371 -53.80 7.78 -5.46
N VAL A 372 -52.91 7.67 -4.45
CA VAL A 372 -53.24 7.24 -3.08
C VAL A 372 -52.04 7.61 -2.15
N SER A 373 -52.38 8.37 -1.11
CA SER A 373 -51.64 8.69 0.13
C SER A 373 -50.98 7.47 0.79
N GLY A 374 -49.89 7.52 1.56
CA GLY A 374 -49.30 8.53 2.43
C GLY A 374 -48.58 7.78 3.57
N ALA A 375 -47.62 8.43 4.25
CA ALA A 375 -46.79 7.94 5.37
C ALA A 375 -45.47 7.20 5.04
N ARG A 376 -44.63 7.77 4.14
CA ARG A 376 -43.24 7.33 3.95
C ARG A 376 -42.19 8.45 3.90
N SER A 377 -42.49 9.66 4.36
CA SER A 377 -41.56 10.77 4.23
C SER A 377 -41.59 11.64 5.47
N GLU A 378 -40.59 11.50 6.33
CA GLU A 378 -40.07 12.63 7.12
C GLU A 378 -38.71 12.35 7.80
N LEU A 379 -38.20 11.10 7.82
CA LEU A 379 -36.84 10.80 8.31
C LEU A 379 -35.80 10.41 7.23
N GLU A 380 -36.20 10.07 6.01
CA GLU A 380 -35.27 9.59 4.96
C GLU A 380 -34.63 10.74 4.14
N THR A 381 -35.20 11.95 4.14
CA THR A 381 -34.84 13.01 3.17
C THR A 381 -33.70 13.94 3.55
N LYS A 382 -33.00 13.74 4.68
CA LYS A 382 -31.90 14.65 5.10
C LYS A 382 -30.50 14.04 5.15
N VAL A 383 -30.33 12.73 5.02
CA VAL A 383 -29.03 12.06 5.22
C VAL A 383 -28.50 11.36 3.96
N GLU A 384 -29.37 10.84 3.09
CA GLU A 384 -28.97 10.12 1.87
C GLU A 384 -28.23 10.95 0.79
N PRO A 385 -28.61 12.20 0.44
CA PRO A 385 -27.94 12.90 -0.67
C PRO A 385 -26.50 13.29 -0.33
N MET A 386 -26.18 13.48 0.96
CA MET A 386 -24.81 13.76 1.41
C MET A 386 -23.93 12.48 1.36
N GLN A 387 -24.47 11.31 1.72
CA GLN A 387 -23.75 10.05 1.77
C GLN A 387 -23.53 9.39 0.39
N ALA A 388 -24.42 9.64 -0.58
CA ALA A 388 -24.24 9.22 -1.97
C ALA A 388 -23.24 10.14 -2.73
N ALA A 389 -23.31 11.46 -2.51
CA ALA A 389 -22.32 12.42 -3.00
C ALA A 389 -20.91 12.15 -2.44
N PHE A 390 -20.81 11.55 -1.25
CA PHE A 390 -19.55 11.06 -0.66
C PHE A 390 -18.84 9.98 -1.51
N ARG A 391 -19.56 9.27 -2.38
CA ARG A 391 -19.08 8.01 -3.00
C ARG A 391 -18.72 8.16 -4.48
N GLU A 392 -19.61 8.73 -5.30
CA GLU A 392 -19.41 8.79 -6.75
C GLU A 392 -18.48 9.92 -7.20
N THR A 393 -18.46 11.03 -6.46
CA THR A 393 -17.66 12.23 -6.79
C THR A 393 -16.19 12.13 -6.31
N TYR A 394 -15.89 11.19 -5.41
CA TYR A 394 -14.58 11.11 -4.72
C TYR A 394 -13.79 9.85 -5.05
N ALA A 395 -14.44 8.74 -5.41
CA ALA A 395 -13.75 7.59 -6.02
C ALA A 395 -13.10 7.94 -7.37
N THR A 396 -13.63 8.97 -8.03
CA THR A 396 -13.16 9.60 -9.27
C THR A 396 -11.88 10.42 -9.04
N LYS A 397 -11.83 11.30 -8.01
CA LYS A 397 -10.67 12.18 -7.75
C LYS A 397 -9.42 11.45 -7.26
N GLN A 398 -9.60 10.38 -6.49
CA GLN A 398 -8.49 9.65 -5.86
C GLN A 398 -7.57 8.89 -6.83
N ARG A 399 -7.90 8.80 -8.12
CA ARG A 399 -7.23 7.87 -9.07
C ARG A 399 -6.61 8.52 -10.29
N PHE A 400 -6.80 9.82 -10.47
CA PHE A 400 -6.08 10.56 -11.52
C PHE A 400 -4.59 10.69 -11.15
N SER A 401 -4.28 11.02 -9.88
CA SER A 401 -2.90 11.17 -9.39
C SER A 401 -2.06 9.88 -9.37
N ASP A 402 -2.69 8.69 -9.37
CA ASP A 402 -2.01 7.38 -9.39
C ASP A 402 -1.26 7.09 -10.71
N ILE A 403 -1.50 7.91 -11.75
CA ILE A 403 -0.91 7.75 -13.09
C ILE A 403 0.31 8.64 -13.28
N LEU A 404 0.42 9.70 -12.49
CA LEU A 404 1.62 10.52 -12.47
C LEU A 404 2.83 9.65 -12.09
N PRO A 405 3.99 9.91 -12.70
CA PRO A 405 5.11 9.00 -12.59
C PRO A 405 5.66 9.03 -11.17
N THR A 406 5.77 7.85 -10.55
CA THR A 406 6.31 7.70 -9.19
C THR A 406 7.68 8.35 -9.12
N PRO A 407 7.92 9.28 -8.19
CA PRO A 407 9.17 9.99 -8.21
C PRO A 407 10.39 9.10 -8.04
N TRP A 408 11.42 9.32 -8.85
CA TRP A 408 12.65 8.52 -8.86
C TRP A 408 13.40 8.66 -7.52
N ILE A 409 14.11 7.62 -7.09
CA ILE A 409 15.03 7.66 -5.94
C ILE A 409 16.45 7.31 -6.43
N PRO A 410 17.39 8.25 -6.48
CA PRO A 410 18.75 7.96 -6.94
C PRO A 410 19.53 7.21 -5.87
N LEU A 411 19.42 5.88 -5.88
CA LEU A 411 20.08 5.00 -4.92
C LEU A 411 21.59 4.87 -5.15
N TYR A 412 22.06 5.02 -6.39
CA TYR A 412 23.43 4.72 -6.78
C TYR A 412 24.21 5.98 -7.16
N SER A 413 25.50 6.01 -6.83
CA SER A 413 26.41 7.16 -6.95
C SER A 413 26.98 7.45 -8.34
N GLU A 414 26.59 6.67 -9.34
CA GLU A 414 27.11 6.81 -10.69
C GLU A 414 26.35 7.91 -11.46
N PRO A 415 27.02 8.98 -11.94
CA PRO A 415 26.38 10.06 -12.69
C PRO A 415 25.75 9.61 -14.02
N GLN A 416 26.05 8.40 -14.47
CA GLN A 416 25.43 7.75 -15.64
C GLN A 416 24.01 7.26 -15.36
N LEU A 417 23.54 7.26 -14.10
CA LEU A 417 22.20 6.83 -13.68
C LEU A 417 21.29 7.99 -13.25
N GLU A 418 21.67 9.24 -13.55
CA GLU A 418 20.67 10.30 -13.56
C GLU A 418 19.49 9.86 -14.45
N LEU A 419 18.27 10.21 -14.06
CA LEU A 419 17.11 10.05 -14.92
C LEU A 419 17.29 11.06 -16.06
N VAL A 420 18.12 10.71 -17.02
CA VAL A 420 18.28 11.41 -18.28
C VAL A 420 17.10 10.99 -19.16
N LEU A 421 16.80 11.79 -20.17
CA LEU A 421 15.76 11.54 -21.16
C LEU A 421 15.59 10.05 -21.52
N ASP A 422 16.72 9.45 -21.86
CA ASP A 422 16.85 8.09 -22.38
C ASP A 422 16.37 7.02 -21.37
N HIS A 423 16.50 7.24 -20.05
CA HIS A 423 16.20 6.25 -19.01
C HIS A 423 14.73 6.25 -18.55
N PHE A 424 14.05 7.40 -18.66
CA PHE A 424 12.68 7.56 -18.15
C PHE A 424 11.67 6.64 -18.83
N ILE A 425 11.80 6.43 -20.14
CA ILE A 425 10.89 5.55 -20.88
C ILE A 425 10.98 4.12 -20.34
N VAL A 426 12.20 3.66 -20.04
CA VAL A 426 12.44 2.35 -19.41
C VAL A 426 11.90 2.32 -17.99
N TYR A 427 12.10 3.40 -17.22
CA TYR A 427 11.56 3.53 -15.88
C TYR A 427 10.02 3.43 -15.88
N ASP A 428 9.33 4.19 -16.72
CA ASP A 428 7.87 4.15 -16.84
C ASP A 428 7.35 2.75 -17.23
N MET A 429 8.07 2.05 -18.14
CA MET A 429 7.77 0.64 -18.47
C MET A 429 7.97 -0.33 -17.31
N LEU A 430 9.03 -0.14 -16.51
CA LEU A 430 9.30 -0.95 -15.31
C LEU A 430 8.16 -0.79 -14.31
N LEU A 431 7.72 0.45 -14.10
CA LEU A 431 6.60 0.76 -13.20
C LEU A 431 5.30 0.11 -13.67
N ASP A 432 4.95 0.21 -14.96
CA ASP A 432 3.76 -0.44 -15.52
C ASP A 432 3.84 -1.97 -15.37
N THR A 433 5.00 -2.56 -15.63
CA THR A 433 5.22 -4.01 -15.50
C THR A 433 5.04 -4.47 -14.05
N MET A 434 5.60 -3.73 -13.08
CA MET A 434 5.43 -4.03 -11.66
C MET A 434 3.96 -3.96 -11.23
N ASP A 435 3.20 -3.02 -11.78
CA ASP A 435 1.81 -2.81 -11.42
C ASP A 435 0.87 -3.86 -12.01
N ILE A 436 1.05 -4.17 -13.28
CA ILE A 436 0.23 -5.16 -13.98
C ILE A 436 0.42 -6.54 -13.33
N PHE A 437 1.67 -6.94 -13.07
CA PHE A 437 1.98 -8.27 -12.57
C PHE A 437 2.02 -8.39 -11.04
N HIS A 438 1.49 -7.40 -10.30
CA HIS A 438 1.57 -7.40 -8.83
C HIS A 438 0.93 -8.63 -8.16
N VAL A 439 -0.08 -9.23 -8.78
CA VAL A 439 -0.74 -10.45 -8.30
C VAL A 439 0.15 -11.69 -8.51
N ASN A 440 0.99 -11.68 -9.54
CA ASN A 440 1.90 -12.78 -9.87
C ASN A 440 3.38 -12.34 -9.86
N ARG A 441 3.96 -12.35 -8.66
CA ARG A 441 5.38 -11.99 -8.44
C ARG A 441 6.40 -12.76 -9.28
N LYS A 442 6.09 -13.98 -9.74
CA LYS A 442 7.01 -14.78 -10.57
C LYS A 442 7.07 -14.25 -11.98
N ASP A 443 5.90 -13.96 -12.56
CA ASP A 443 5.80 -13.36 -13.89
C ASP A 443 6.35 -11.94 -13.85
N ALA A 444 6.07 -11.16 -12.79
CA ALA A 444 6.67 -9.85 -12.58
C ALA A 444 8.21 -9.92 -12.63
N ALA A 445 8.85 -10.76 -11.80
CA ALA A 445 10.31 -10.91 -11.81
C ALA A 445 10.84 -11.42 -13.16
N SER A 446 10.12 -12.35 -13.81
CA SER A 446 10.49 -12.84 -15.14
C SER A 446 10.48 -11.73 -16.19
N TYR A 447 9.44 -10.91 -16.23
CA TYR A 447 9.34 -9.84 -17.22
C TYR A 447 10.27 -8.68 -16.92
N LEU A 448 10.46 -8.31 -15.65
CA LEU A 448 11.42 -7.27 -15.25
C LEU A 448 12.85 -7.62 -15.67
N THR A 449 13.24 -8.90 -15.55
CA THR A 449 14.56 -9.36 -15.99
C THR A 449 14.67 -9.54 -17.50
N GLN A 450 13.55 -9.72 -18.22
CA GLN A 450 13.52 -9.82 -19.68
C GLN A 450 13.50 -8.47 -20.39
N LEU A 451 13.19 -7.37 -19.69
CA LEU A 451 13.22 -6.02 -20.26
C LEU A 451 14.58 -5.68 -20.88
N GLN A 452 15.67 -6.29 -20.39
CA GLN A 452 17.01 -6.16 -20.99
C GLN A 452 17.06 -6.52 -22.47
N PHE A 453 16.20 -7.43 -22.92
CA PHE A 453 16.17 -7.83 -24.32
C PHE A 453 15.53 -6.77 -25.20
N MET A 454 14.61 -5.97 -24.64
CA MET A 454 13.80 -4.96 -25.33
C MET A 454 14.54 -3.63 -25.53
N VAL A 455 15.72 -3.48 -24.93
CA VAL A 455 16.61 -2.33 -25.06
C VAL A 455 17.77 -2.67 -25.99
N SER A 456 18.32 -1.68 -26.71
CA SER A 456 19.46 -1.89 -27.61
C SER A 456 20.64 -2.58 -26.92
N GLN A 457 21.18 -3.65 -27.53
CA GLN A 457 22.32 -4.43 -27.01
C GLN A 457 23.59 -3.61 -26.76
N VAL A 458 23.71 -2.44 -27.42
CA VAL A 458 24.86 -1.53 -27.29
C VAL A 458 24.91 -0.86 -25.92
N LEU A 459 23.79 -0.85 -25.19
CA LEU A 459 23.65 -0.20 -23.87
C LEU A 459 23.78 -1.19 -22.70
N TRP A 460 24.20 -2.43 -22.96
CA TRP A 460 24.31 -3.50 -21.96
C TRP A 460 25.77 -3.90 -21.73
N GLN A 461 26.20 -3.89 -20.47
CA GLN A 461 27.26 -4.78 -19.99
C GLN A 461 26.68 -5.59 -18.81
N ALA A 462 26.75 -6.92 -18.91
CA ALA A 462 26.71 -7.74 -17.71
C ALA A 462 27.87 -7.30 -16.79
N VAL A 463 27.61 -7.27 -15.48
CA VAL A 463 28.68 -7.35 -14.49
C VAL A 463 29.43 -8.66 -14.76
N THR A 464 30.49 -8.59 -15.54
CA THR A 464 31.41 -9.70 -15.79
C THR A 464 32.49 -9.59 -14.74
N THR A 465 32.68 -10.65 -13.96
CA THR A 465 33.70 -10.76 -12.90
C THR A 465 35.10 -11.04 -13.45
N ASP A 466 35.30 -10.96 -14.77
CA ASP A 466 36.56 -11.31 -15.40
C ASP A 466 37.36 -10.03 -15.68
N GLU A 467 38.33 -9.75 -14.81
CA GLU A 467 39.36 -8.71 -14.95
C GLU A 467 40.38 -9.02 -16.07
N SER A 468 39.92 -9.41 -17.26
CA SER A 468 40.81 -9.61 -18.41
C SER A 468 40.20 -9.10 -19.70
N ASP A 469 40.41 -7.82 -19.96
CA ASP A 469 41.09 -7.30 -21.16
C ASP A 469 40.72 -5.83 -21.37
N GLU A 470 41.70 -5.05 -21.83
CA GLU A 470 41.64 -3.63 -22.16
C GLU A 470 40.57 -3.32 -23.23
N VAL A 471 39.30 -3.25 -22.85
CA VAL A 471 38.24 -2.66 -23.68
C VAL A 471 38.18 -1.17 -23.35
N PRO A 472 38.35 -0.25 -24.33
CA PRO A 472 38.23 1.17 -24.05
C PRO A 472 36.84 1.47 -23.45
N PRO A 473 36.75 2.39 -22.48
CA PRO A 473 35.48 2.70 -21.86
C PRO A 473 34.47 3.11 -22.94
N PRO A 474 33.22 2.64 -22.86
CA PRO A 474 32.16 2.99 -23.81
C PRO A 474 32.05 4.51 -23.93
N GLN A 475 31.96 5.02 -25.16
CA GLN A 475 31.85 6.48 -25.43
C GLN A 475 30.51 7.09 -24.97
N ARG A 476 29.56 6.28 -24.46
CA ARG A 476 28.21 6.67 -24.03
C ARG A 476 27.87 5.96 -22.70
N PRO A 477 27.06 6.58 -21.82
CA PRO A 477 26.68 5.97 -20.54
C PRO A 477 25.91 4.66 -20.77
N ILE A 478 26.31 3.59 -20.06
CA ILE A 478 25.69 2.26 -20.14
C ILE A 478 24.55 2.20 -19.13
N LEU A 479 23.34 1.81 -19.57
CA LEU A 479 22.18 1.71 -18.70
C LEU A 479 22.18 0.39 -17.93
N ASN A 480 22.32 0.44 -16.61
CA ASN A 480 22.16 -0.73 -15.75
C ASN A 480 20.68 -0.96 -15.39
N ILE A 481 20.00 -1.80 -16.16
CA ILE A 481 18.57 -2.12 -15.97
C ILE A 481 18.31 -2.81 -14.63
N ASP A 482 19.23 -3.66 -14.15
CA ASP A 482 19.07 -4.35 -12.87
C ASP A 482 19.08 -3.34 -11.71
N GLN A 483 19.93 -2.30 -11.79
CA GLN A 483 19.89 -1.17 -10.85
C GLN A 483 18.58 -0.38 -10.97
N LEU A 484 18.10 -0.08 -12.19
CA LEU A 484 16.81 0.58 -12.39
C LEU A 484 15.65 -0.23 -11.77
N VAL A 485 15.66 -1.55 -11.89
CA VAL A 485 14.65 -2.44 -11.29
C VAL A 485 14.63 -2.28 -9.77
N VAL A 486 15.80 -2.31 -9.11
CA VAL A 486 15.92 -2.12 -7.66
C VAL A 486 15.45 -0.72 -7.26
N THR A 487 15.83 0.30 -8.01
CA THR A 487 15.37 1.68 -7.77
C THR A 487 13.87 1.83 -7.91
N SER A 488 13.27 1.27 -8.97
CA SER A 488 11.82 1.26 -9.18
C SER A 488 11.08 0.57 -8.03
N LEU A 489 11.65 -0.51 -7.51
CA LEU A 489 11.09 -1.24 -6.37
C LEU A 489 11.02 -0.36 -5.12
N PHE A 490 12.10 0.32 -4.75
CA PHE A 490 12.11 1.22 -3.59
C PHE A 490 11.30 2.50 -3.84
N SER A 491 11.33 3.03 -5.07
CA SER A 491 10.54 4.21 -5.46
C SER A 491 9.05 3.97 -5.26
N ARG A 492 8.55 2.78 -5.62
CA ARG A 492 7.17 2.35 -5.40
C ARG A 492 6.88 2.01 -3.93
N LEU A 493 7.81 1.37 -3.22
CA LEU A 493 7.64 1.04 -1.80
C LEU A 493 7.48 2.31 -0.94
N PHE A 494 8.26 3.35 -1.22
CA PHE A 494 8.26 4.62 -0.48
C PHE A 494 7.29 5.67 -1.05
N GLN A 495 6.46 5.33 -2.03
CA GLN A 495 5.48 6.27 -2.59
C GLN A 495 4.47 6.72 -1.52
N LEU A 496 4.31 8.04 -1.36
CA LEU A 496 3.30 8.68 -0.52
C LEU A 496 2.16 9.20 -1.41
N PRO A 497 0.89 9.22 -0.94
CA PRO A 497 0.44 8.92 0.43
C PRO A 497 0.42 7.42 0.76
N SER A 498 0.30 6.54 -0.24
CA SER A 498 0.35 5.09 -0.05
C SER A 498 1.01 4.42 -1.25
N PRO A 499 1.64 3.24 -1.08
CA PRO A 499 2.19 2.52 -2.20
C PRO A 499 1.04 1.95 -3.05
N PRO A 500 1.18 1.88 -4.39
CA PRO A 500 0.13 1.40 -5.31
C PRO A 500 -0.35 -0.03 -5.00
N HIS A 501 0.51 -0.84 -4.39
CA HIS A 501 0.22 -2.20 -3.98
C HIS A 501 0.63 -2.45 -2.54
N LYS A 502 0.10 -3.54 -1.95
CA LYS A 502 0.43 -3.95 -0.58
C LYS A 502 1.95 -4.07 -0.41
N THR A 503 2.50 -3.53 0.68
CA THR A 503 3.94 -3.50 0.97
C THR A 503 4.62 -4.88 0.89
N MET A 504 3.90 -5.94 1.28
CA MET A 504 4.38 -7.33 1.19
C MET A 504 4.70 -7.79 -0.24
N TYR A 505 4.07 -7.19 -1.27
CA TYR A 505 4.37 -7.48 -2.66
C TYR A 505 5.83 -7.18 -2.99
N TYR A 506 6.34 -6.00 -2.63
CA TYR A 506 7.72 -5.59 -2.91
C TYR A 506 8.74 -6.49 -2.22
N SER A 507 8.44 -6.93 -0.98
CA SER A 507 9.27 -7.92 -0.27
C SER A 507 9.30 -9.26 -1.01
N ALA A 508 8.14 -9.75 -1.45
CA ALA A 508 8.05 -11.01 -2.16
C ALA A 508 8.68 -10.95 -3.56
N LEU A 509 8.56 -9.81 -4.26
CA LEU A 509 9.20 -9.56 -5.54
C LEU A 509 10.73 -9.56 -5.40
N THR A 510 11.26 -8.90 -4.36
CA THR A 510 12.70 -8.92 -4.03
C THR A 510 13.22 -10.35 -3.92
N VAL A 511 12.50 -11.20 -3.17
CA VAL A 511 12.87 -12.62 -3.01
C VAL A 511 12.86 -13.37 -4.33
N GLU A 512 11.86 -13.15 -5.20
CA GLU A 512 11.85 -13.81 -6.52
C GLU A 512 12.97 -13.28 -7.43
N LEU A 513 13.28 -11.98 -7.45
CA LEU A 513 14.41 -11.41 -8.21
C LEU A 513 15.75 -12.06 -7.81
N CYS A 514 16.01 -12.20 -6.50
CA CYS A 514 17.19 -12.91 -6.00
C CYS A 514 17.23 -14.40 -6.37
N LYS A 515 16.07 -15.07 -6.50
CA LYS A 515 16.00 -16.46 -6.98
C LYS A 515 16.27 -16.58 -8.48
N PHE A 516 15.85 -15.59 -9.26
CA PHE A 516 16.13 -15.55 -10.70
C PHE A 516 17.62 -15.38 -10.98
N SER A 517 18.28 -14.47 -10.25
CA SER A 517 19.72 -14.27 -10.38
C SER A 517 20.30 -13.64 -9.11
N HIS A 518 20.84 -14.50 -8.24
CA HIS A 518 21.42 -14.07 -6.97
C HIS A 518 22.62 -13.14 -7.19
N ASP A 519 23.56 -13.54 -8.05
CA ASP A 519 24.81 -12.80 -8.31
C ASP A 519 24.58 -11.39 -8.88
N ARG A 520 23.44 -11.16 -9.54
CA ARG A 520 23.07 -9.85 -10.08
C ARG A 520 22.36 -8.98 -9.05
N PHE A 521 21.29 -9.47 -8.44
CA PHE A 521 20.43 -8.63 -7.61
C PHE A 521 20.90 -8.50 -6.16
N PHE A 522 21.58 -9.51 -5.60
CA PHE A 522 22.00 -9.47 -4.20
C PHE A 522 23.02 -8.35 -3.91
N PRO A 523 24.11 -8.17 -4.70
CA PRO A 523 25.05 -7.07 -4.47
C PRO A 523 24.39 -5.69 -4.62
N LEU A 524 23.51 -5.54 -5.61
CA LEU A 524 22.78 -4.29 -5.86
C LEU A 524 21.84 -3.93 -4.70
N LEU A 525 21.08 -4.91 -4.20
CA LEU A 525 20.22 -4.72 -3.03
C LEU A 525 21.06 -4.39 -1.78
N SER A 526 22.19 -5.06 -1.57
CA SER A 526 23.07 -4.80 -0.44
C SER A 526 23.65 -3.38 -0.47
N ALA A 527 24.06 -2.91 -1.65
CA ALA A 527 24.51 -1.53 -1.85
C ALA A 527 23.38 -0.53 -1.57
N ALA A 528 22.21 -0.73 -2.20
CA ALA A 528 21.03 0.12 -2.00
C ALA A 528 20.60 0.22 -0.52
N ILE A 529 20.60 -0.89 0.22
CA ILE A 529 20.31 -0.90 1.66
C ILE A 529 21.31 -0.06 2.43
N SER A 530 22.60 -0.19 2.11
CA SER A 530 23.69 0.54 2.79
C SER A 530 23.60 2.04 2.51
N ASP A 531 23.32 2.41 1.26
CA ASP A 531 23.17 3.80 0.84
C ASP A 531 21.93 4.43 1.48
N LEU A 532 20.79 3.73 1.50
CA LEU A 532 19.59 4.20 2.20
C LEU A 532 19.85 4.38 3.70
N PHE A 533 20.48 3.42 4.36
CA PHE A 533 20.84 3.54 5.78
C PHE A 533 21.77 4.72 6.04
N ALA A 534 22.77 4.96 5.17
CA ALA A 534 23.70 6.08 5.30
C ALA A 534 23.03 7.46 5.21
N THR A 535 21.87 7.55 4.53
CA THR A 535 21.09 8.80 4.47
C THR A 535 20.18 9.01 5.69
N MET A 536 20.08 8.08 6.64
CA MET A 536 19.27 8.29 7.84
C MET A 536 19.96 9.22 8.85
N PRO A 537 19.22 10.07 9.57
CA PRO A 537 19.80 10.88 10.65
C PRO A 537 20.41 10.03 11.76
N THR A 538 21.64 10.39 12.16
CA THR A 538 22.46 9.64 13.14
C THR A 538 22.87 10.46 14.38
N GLN A 539 22.79 11.80 14.33
CA GLN A 539 23.18 12.67 15.44
C GLN A 539 21.97 13.36 16.10
N THR A 540 22.09 13.62 17.40
CA THR A 540 21.20 14.52 18.16
C THR A 540 22.00 15.70 18.71
N LEU A 541 21.36 16.85 18.96
CA LEU A 541 21.98 18.03 19.58
C LEU A 541 22.65 17.72 20.94
N TRP A 542 22.20 16.69 21.66
CA TRP A 542 22.80 16.26 22.94
C TRP A 542 24.30 15.92 22.82
N SER A 543 24.75 15.46 21.65
CA SER A 543 26.16 15.20 21.39
C SER A 543 27.03 16.47 21.34
N GLN A 544 26.43 17.64 21.03
CA GLN A 544 27.12 18.92 20.93
C GLN A 544 27.19 19.66 22.27
N ILE A 545 26.23 19.42 23.17
CA ILE A 545 26.19 20.06 24.49
C ILE A 545 27.13 19.33 25.48
N GLY A 546 27.40 18.03 25.26
CA GLY A 546 28.16 17.18 26.19
C GLY A 546 29.67 17.11 25.99
N ASN A 547 30.20 17.37 24.79
CA ASN A 547 31.64 17.24 24.52
C ASN A 547 32.16 18.46 23.75
N GLY A 548 33.05 19.22 24.40
CA GLY A 548 33.84 20.25 23.74
C GLY A 548 34.56 19.64 22.53
N ALA A 549 34.40 20.29 21.38
CA ALA A 549 34.95 19.87 20.10
C ALA A 549 36.44 19.46 20.21
N SER A 550 36.72 18.17 20.03
CA SER A 550 38.06 17.70 19.67
C SER A 550 38.11 17.53 18.15
N THR A 551 38.84 18.43 17.51
CA THR A 551 39.22 18.38 16.10
C THR A 551 40.28 17.30 15.89
N ASP A 552 39.92 16.13 15.38
CA ASP A 552 40.89 15.18 14.83
C ASP A 552 40.54 14.88 13.36
N GLU A 553 41.20 15.64 12.48
CA GLU A 553 41.23 15.44 11.03
C GLU A 553 42.30 14.38 10.67
N THR A 554 41.99 13.08 10.71
CA THR A 554 42.79 12.08 9.96
C THR A 554 42.02 10.77 9.72
N ALA A 555 41.16 10.74 8.69
CA ALA A 555 40.69 9.49 8.09
C ALA A 555 40.42 9.67 6.58
N ASN A 556 41.50 9.77 5.79
CA ASN A 556 41.43 9.71 4.33
C ASN A 556 41.46 8.25 3.88
N SER A 557 40.29 7.69 3.58
CA SER A 557 40.15 6.51 2.72
C SER A 557 38.86 6.65 1.89
N THR A 558 38.96 6.35 0.61
CA THR A 558 38.00 6.52 -0.48
C THR A 558 36.71 5.71 -0.29
N ARG A 559 35.79 6.20 0.54
CA ARG A 559 34.37 5.78 0.56
C ARG A 559 33.45 7.00 0.71
N GLY A 560 32.62 7.21 -0.31
CA GLY A 560 31.33 7.93 -0.28
C GLY A 560 31.32 9.39 0.18
N THR A 561 31.06 10.32 -0.76
CA THR A 561 30.71 11.73 -0.50
C THR A 561 29.55 11.89 0.51
N LEU A 562 28.65 10.90 0.62
CA LEU A 562 27.56 10.86 1.61
C LEU A 562 28.04 10.75 3.06
N GLN A 563 29.18 10.09 3.32
CA GLN A 563 29.72 9.93 4.68
C GLN A 563 30.35 11.24 5.20
N ARG A 564 30.74 12.16 4.30
CA ARG A 564 31.20 13.51 4.66
C ARG A 564 30.06 14.46 5.04
N LEU A 565 28.83 14.18 4.61
CA LEU A 565 27.65 15.03 4.84
C LEU A 565 26.89 14.67 6.12
N ALA A 566 26.99 13.42 6.58
CA ALA A 566 26.53 13.00 7.92
C ALA A 566 27.34 13.63 9.08
N VAL A 567 28.40 14.39 8.76
CA VAL A 567 29.27 15.11 9.70
C VAL A 567 28.93 16.60 9.79
N GLN A 568 28.08 17.14 8.89
CA GLN A 568 27.59 18.52 9.05
C GLN A 568 26.39 18.57 10.01
N PRO A 569 26.53 19.25 11.17
CA PRO A 569 25.53 19.23 12.24
C PRO A 569 24.19 19.90 11.89
N ASP A 570 24.16 20.71 10.84
CA ASP A 570 23.03 21.57 10.49
C ASP A 570 22.18 21.04 9.33
N ALA A 571 22.57 19.93 8.70
CA ALA A 571 21.94 19.42 7.47
C ALA A 571 21.61 17.92 7.58
N GLY A 572 20.85 17.54 8.61
CA GLY A 572 20.31 16.18 8.72
C GLY A 572 19.31 15.91 7.60
N VAL A 573 19.56 14.91 6.74
CA VAL A 573 18.57 14.42 5.76
C VAL A 573 17.32 13.95 6.51
N ALA A 574 16.27 14.76 6.60
CA ALA A 574 15.01 14.34 7.18
C ALA A 574 14.34 13.29 6.26
N TRP A 575 14.17 12.07 6.77
CA TRP A 575 13.34 11.03 6.16
C TRP A 575 11.89 11.17 6.63
N ASP A 576 10.93 10.90 5.75
CA ASP A 576 9.56 10.71 6.21
C ASP A 576 9.48 9.45 7.11
N ILE A 577 8.90 9.64 8.28
CA ILE A 577 8.80 8.63 9.33
C ILE A 577 8.04 7.38 8.86
N GLU A 578 7.03 7.53 7.99
CA GLU A 578 6.31 6.38 7.43
C GLU A 578 7.22 5.54 6.51
N CYS A 579 8.09 6.19 5.72
CA CYS A 579 9.04 5.52 4.85
C CYS A 579 10.06 4.68 5.64
N ILE A 580 10.54 5.18 6.78
CA ILE A 580 11.44 4.42 7.68
C ILE A 580 10.75 3.12 8.14
N HIS A 581 9.46 3.16 8.49
CA HIS A 581 8.75 1.96 8.91
C HIS A 581 8.55 0.96 7.80
N ARG A 582 8.16 1.43 6.62
CA ARG A 582 8.03 0.57 5.44
C ARG A 582 9.37 -0.10 5.12
N PHE A 583 10.48 0.62 5.31
CA PHE A 583 11.81 0.06 5.14
C PHE A 583 12.14 -0.98 6.21
N ALA A 584 11.84 -0.72 7.48
CA ALA A 584 12.05 -1.69 8.57
C ALA A 584 11.22 -2.97 8.37
N ASP A 585 9.96 -2.85 7.92
CA ASP A 585 9.11 -4.00 7.58
C ASP A 585 9.70 -4.82 6.42
N TRP A 586 10.10 -4.14 5.36
CA TRP A 586 10.72 -4.78 4.19
C TRP A 586 12.07 -5.43 4.54
N PHE A 587 12.92 -4.76 5.32
CA PHE A 587 14.25 -5.23 5.69
C PHE A 587 14.18 -6.45 6.62
N ALA A 588 13.26 -6.46 7.59
CA ALA A 588 13.01 -7.65 8.42
C ALA A 588 12.56 -8.86 7.58
N MET A 589 11.68 -8.64 6.59
CA MET A 589 11.27 -9.69 5.66
C MET A 589 12.43 -10.16 4.78
N TYR A 590 13.26 -9.25 4.28
CA TYR A 590 14.47 -9.54 3.51
C TYR A 590 15.43 -10.44 4.32
N LEU A 591 15.79 -10.03 5.55
CA LEU A 591 16.65 -10.79 6.45
C LEU A 591 16.07 -12.18 6.76
N SER A 592 14.77 -12.28 7.01
CA SER A 592 14.13 -13.57 7.31
C SER A 592 14.25 -14.60 6.18
N ASN A 593 14.31 -14.14 4.92
CA ASN A 593 14.51 -15.00 3.75
C ASN A 593 16.00 -15.25 3.46
N GLY A 594 16.91 -14.47 4.04
CA GLY A 594 18.37 -14.59 3.94
C GLY A 594 19.04 -15.15 5.19
N ASN A 595 18.36 -16.02 5.96
CA ASN A 595 18.88 -16.62 7.21
C ASN A 595 19.32 -15.61 8.29
N TYR A 596 18.80 -14.38 8.24
CA TYR A 596 19.12 -13.29 9.17
C TYR A 596 20.59 -12.85 9.14
N THR A 597 21.30 -13.09 8.05
CA THR A 597 22.69 -12.64 7.89
C THR A 597 22.75 -11.25 7.27
N TRP A 598 23.51 -10.36 7.91
CA TRP A 598 23.83 -9.03 7.41
C TRP A 598 25.21 -8.61 7.91
N ASP A 599 25.89 -7.71 7.19
CA ASP A 599 27.15 -7.12 7.64
C ASP A 599 26.87 -6.03 8.68
N TRP A 600 26.55 -6.44 9.91
CA TRP A 600 26.29 -5.54 11.02
C TRP A 600 27.53 -4.71 11.40
N GLN A 601 28.73 -5.22 11.14
CA GLN A 601 29.97 -4.52 11.48
C GLN A 601 30.13 -3.24 10.66
N ALA A 602 29.65 -3.22 9.41
CA ALA A 602 29.63 -2.02 8.57
C ALA A 602 28.83 -0.86 9.20
N TRP A 603 27.89 -1.16 10.10
CA TRP A 603 27.06 -0.14 10.77
C TRP A 603 27.47 0.10 12.23
N ALA A 604 28.46 -0.63 12.76
CA ALA A 604 28.82 -0.64 14.17
C ALA A 604 29.13 0.77 14.70
N ASP A 605 30.09 1.45 14.06
CA ASP A 605 30.57 2.77 14.46
C ASP A 605 29.46 3.83 14.43
N THR A 606 28.52 3.71 13.51
CA THR A 606 27.38 4.62 13.41
C THR A 606 26.40 4.34 14.54
N LEU A 607 25.99 3.08 14.74
CA LEU A 607 24.99 2.71 15.73
C LEU A 607 25.44 2.96 17.17
N GLN A 608 26.73 2.73 17.48
CA GLN A 608 27.28 2.98 18.82
C GLN A 608 27.33 4.47 19.20
N ARG A 609 27.35 5.38 18.22
CA ARG A 609 27.36 6.84 18.44
C ARG A 609 25.96 7.47 18.44
N CYS A 610 24.96 6.74 17.94
CA CYS A 610 23.59 7.22 17.82
C CYS A 610 22.88 7.31 19.17
N HIS A 611 22.10 8.36 19.38
CA HIS A 611 21.11 8.38 20.46
C HIS A 611 20.00 7.34 20.18
N PRO A 612 19.42 6.66 21.20
CA PRO A 612 18.38 5.63 21.02
C PRO A 612 17.19 6.06 20.16
N ALA A 613 16.77 7.32 20.28
CA ALA A 613 15.64 7.89 19.54
C ALA A 613 15.95 8.33 18.10
N THR A 614 17.18 8.16 17.61
CA THR A 614 17.53 8.52 16.23
C THR A 614 16.84 7.60 15.22
N PRO A 615 16.48 8.11 14.03
CA PRO A 615 15.94 7.30 12.94
C PRO A 615 16.76 6.05 12.61
N ALA A 616 18.09 6.17 12.52
CA ALA A 616 18.96 5.05 12.16
C ALA A 616 18.91 3.89 13.17
N LEU A 617 19.06 4.20 14.47
CA LEU A 617 19.03 3.18 15.52
C LEU A 617 17.61 2.63 15.73
N THR A 618 16.58 3.48 15.65
CA THR A 618 15.18 3.05 15.70
C THR A 618 14.84 2.10 14.54
N PHE A 619 15.32 2.37 13.31
CA PHE A 619 15.16 1.47 12.17
C PHE A 619 15.74 0.08 12.46
N VAL A 620 16.95 0.01 13.05
CA VAL A 620 17.59 -1.26 13.40
C VAL A 620 16.83 -1.99 14.51
N HIS A 621 16.49 -1.32 15.61
CA HIS A 621 15.71 -1.91 16.70
C HIS A 621 14.37 -2.46 16.21
N GLU A 622 13.65 -1.71 15.38
CA GLU A 622 12.37 -2.14 14.83
C GLU A 622 12.52 -3.32 13.86
N SER A 623 13.55 -3.31 13.02
CA SER A 623 13.85 -4.43 12.12
C SER A 623 14.17 -5.71 12.90
N LEU A 624 14.98 -5.61 13.96
CA LEU A 624 15.35 -6.73 14.82
C LEU A 624 14.17 -7.23 15.66
N SER A 625 13.35 -6.33 16.21
CA SER A 625 12.10 -6.67 16.91
C SER A 625 11.19 -7.51 16.01
N LYS A 626 11.05 -7.14 14.73
CA LYS A 626 10.28 -7.92 13.74
C LYS A 626 10.97 -9.23 13.36
N CYS A 627 12.29 -9.26 13.25
CA CYS A 627 13.04 -10.51 13.03
C CYS A 627 12.83 -11.50 14.19
N ILE A 628 12.79 -11.01 15.43
CA ILE A 628 12.48 -11.82 16.62
C ILE A 628 11.04 -12.35 16.55
N ARG A 629 10.05 -11.54 16.15
CA ARG A 629 8.67 -11.99 15.92
C ARG A 629 8.57 -13.07 14.83
N LEU A 630 9.42 -13.01 13.81
CA LEU A 630 9.51 -14.00 12.72
C LEU A 630 10.36 -15.23 13.10
N SER A 631 11.12 -15.17 14.20
CA SER A 631 11.92 -16.27 14.73
C SER A 631 11.87 -16.30 16.27
N TYR A 632 13.00 -16.13 16.96
CA TYR A 632 13.10 -16.11 18.41
C TYR A 632 14.40 -15.42 18.83
N MET A 633 14.41 -14.84 20.04
CA MET A 633 15.46 -13.95 20.54
C MET A 633 16.86 -14.55 20.42
N ASP A 634 17.07 -15.76 20.95
CA ASP A 634 18.40 -16.39 20.99
C ASP A 634 19.01 -16.55 19.60
N ARG A 635 18.21 -16.93 18.59
CA ARG A 635 18.71 -17.06 17.20
C ARG A 635 19.10 -15.72 16.60
N ILE A 636 18.32 -14.67 16.84
CA ILE A 636 18.66 -13.36 16.29
C ILE A 636 19.90 -12.82 16.99
N LYS A 637 20.00 -13.02 18.31
CA LYS A 637 21.18 -12.62 19.09
C LYS A 637 22.48 -13.23 18.56
N THR A 638 22.48 -14.50 18.12
CA THR A 638 23.69 -15.13 17.54
C THR A 638 24.09 -14.59 16.16
N THR A 639 23.22 -13.84 15.48
CA THR A 639 23.53 -13.23 14.17
C THR A 639 24.19 -11.87 14.29
N ILE A 640 24.25 -11.30 15.49
CA ILE A 640 24.76 -9.96 15.77
C ILE A 640 26.08 -10.06 16.55
N PRO A 641 27.12 -9.28 16.18
CA PRO A 641 28.37 -9.17 16.93
C PRO A 641 28.14 -8.84 18.42
N GLU A 642 28.90 -9.49 19.32
CA GLU A 642 28.70 -9.39 20.77
C GLU A 642 28.85 -7.97 21.33
N ASP A 643 29.71 -7.15 20.72
CA ASP A 643 29.94 -5.74 21.04
C ASP A 643 28.74 -4.84 20.68
N LEU A 644 27.95 -5.21 19.67
CA LEU A 644 26.76 -4.46 19.26
C LEU A 644 25.49 -4.87 20.00
N GLN A 645 25.43 -6.09 20.54
CA GLN A 645 24.22 -6.61 21.17
C GLN A 645 23.61 -5.67 22.24
N PRO A 646 24.37 -5.05 23.16
CA PRO A 646 23.81 -4.14 24.17
C PRO A 646 23.18 -2.87 23.59
N VAL A 647 23.58 -2.47 22.37
CA VAL A 647 23.12 -1.25 21.71
C VAL A 647 21.91 -1.52 20.83
N VAL A 648 21.92 -2.61 20.06
CA VAL A 648 20.93 -2.84 18.99
C VAL A 648 19.83 -3.84 19.35
N MET A 649 20.06 -4.72 20.32
CA MET A 649 19.06 -5.72 20.69
C MET A 649 17.91 -5.04 21.45
N PRO A 650 16.65 -5.26 21.04
CA PRO A 650 15.52 -4.74 21.81
C PRO A 650 15.35 -5.55 23.11
N ASP A 651 14.95 -4.90 24.22
CA ASP A 651 14.62 -5.65 25.45
C ASP A 651 13.25 -6.30 25.30
N ILE A 652 13.24 -7.49 24.70
CA ILE A 652 12.05 -8.33 24.58
C ILE A 652 12.18 -9.51 25.53
N SER A 653 11.25 -9.64 26.47
CA SER A 653 11.14 -10.77 27.38
C SER A 653 9.90 -11.60 27.08
N LEU A 654 10.07 -12.93 27.11
CA LEU A 654 8.93 -13.87 27.04
C LEU A 654 8.21 -13.99 28.38
N ASN A 655 8.83 -13.56 29.48
CA ASN A 655 8.24 -13.63 30.80
C ASN A 655 7.27 -12.45 30.98
N PRO A 656 6.02 -12.70 31.37
CA PRO A 656 5.10 -11.62 31.69
C PRO A 656 5.52 -10.89 32.95
N ASN A 657 5.22 -9.60 33.02
CA ASN A 657 5.35 -8.80 34.24
C ASN A 657 4.12 -9.02 35.12
N PHE A 658 4.09 -10.13 35.86
CA PHE A 658 2.98 -10.44 36.76
C PHE A 658 3.22 -9.80 38.12
N ARG A 659 2.42 -8.77 38.44
CA ARG A 659 2.61 -7.93 39.64
C ARG A 659 2.48 -8.71 40.96
N TYR A 660 1.73 -9.81 40.94
CA TYR A 660 1.34 -10.58 42.13
C TYR A 660 2.13 -11.89 42.27
N ASP A 661 3.36 -11.98 41.78
CA ASP A 661 4.23 -13.14 41.98
C ASP A 661 4.98 -13.13 43.34
N GLY A 662 4.79 -12.08 44.14
CA GLY A 662 5.46 -11.87 45.43
C GLY A 662 6.83 -11.16 45.33
N SER A 663 7.24 -10.74 44.13
CA SER A 663 8.48 -9.97 43.93
C SER A 663 8.34 -8.49 44.27
N HIS A 664 7.12 -7.95 44.23
CA HIS A 664 6.80 -6.55 44.52
C HIS A 664 6.30 -6.37 45.95
N PRO A 665 6.69 -5.29 46.66
CA PRO A 665 6.18 -4.99 48.00
C PRO A 665 4.74 -4.48 47.90
N LEU A 666 3.77 -5.38 48.12
CA LEU A 666 2.34 -5.09 48.13
C LEU A 666 1.72 -5.45 49.48
N PRO A 667 0.59 -4.83 49.87
CA PRO A 667 -0.16 -5.26 51.04
C PRO A 667 -0.52 -6.74 50.99
N GLU A 668 -0.33 -7.45 52.10
CA GLU A 668 -0.55 -8.91 52.20
C GLU A 668 -1.97 -9.31 51.81
N ALA A 669 -2.97 -8.46 52.12
CA ALA A 669 -4.36 -8.70 51.74
C ALA A 669 -4.56 -8.77 50.22
N ILE A 670 -3.94 -7.87 49.45
CA ILE A 670 -4.03 -7.84 47.98
C ILE A 670 -3.34 -9.08 47.39
N GLN A 671 -2.16 -9.43 47.93
CA GLN A 671 -1.39 -10.58 47.48
C GLN A 671 -2.13 -11.91 47.76
N THR A 672 -2.74 -12.02 48.94
CA THR A 672 -3.54 -13.19 49.34
C THR A 672 -4.78 -13.32 48.48
N PHE A 673 -5.47 -12.21 48.22
CA PHE A 673 -6.63 -12.18 47.34
C PHE A 673 -6.28 -12.59 45.90
N ALA A 674 -5.18 -12.07 45.35
CA ALA A 674 -4.71 -12.42 44.01
C ALA A 674 -4.36 -13.91 43.89
N ASN A 675 -3.65 -14.47 44.88
CA ASN A 675 -3.31 -15.89 44.92
C ASN A 675 -4.56 -16.78 45.01
N ALA A 676 -5.52 -16.42 45.86
CA ALA A 676 -6.78 -17.16 46.00
C ALA A 676 -7.62 -17.11 44.72
N LEU A 677 -7.68 -15.96 44.04
CA LEU A 677 -8.33 -15.84 42.73
C LEU A 677 -7.64 -16.71 41.68
N LEU A 678 -6.31 -16.69 41.66
CA LEU A 678 -5.52 -17.48 40.71
C LEU A 678 -5.77 -18.99 40.90
N ASP A 679 -5.88 -19.45 42.14
CA ASP A 679 -6.21 -20.85 42.46
C ASP A 679 -7.60 -21.24 41.95
N GLN A 680 -8.63 -20.41 42.16
CA GLN A 680 -9.98 -20.67 41.63
C GLN A 680 -10.01 -20.72 40.11
N LEU A 681 -9.30 -19.80 39.45
CA LEU A 681 -9.22 -19.77 37.99
C LEU A 681 -8.45 -20.99 37.44
N ASN A 682 -7.38 -21.43 38.11
CA ASN A 682 -6.64 -22.66 37.78
C ASN A 682 -7.49 -23.92 37.95
N GLN A 683 -8.31 -23.97 39.01
CA GLN A 683 -9.29 -25.03 39.26
C GLN A 683 -10.45 -25.02 38.27
N LYS A 684 -10.53 -23.99 37.42
CA LYS A 684 -11.57 -23.85 36.40
C LYS A 684 -12.96 -23.78 37.06
N GLU A 685 -13.09 -23.06 38.16
CA GLU A 685 -14.37 -22.81 38.80
C GLU A 685 -15.40 -22.17 37.84
N PRO A 686 -16.72 -22.36 38.09
CA PRO A 686 -17.78 -21.67 37.37
C PRO A 686 -17.66 -20.15 37.45
N ILE A 687 -18.17 -19.46 36.43
CA ILE A 687 -18.09 -18.00 36.32
C ILE A 687 -18.84 -17.33 37.48
N GLU A 688 -19.95 -17.93 37.92
CA GLU A 688 -20.80 -17.46 39.01
C GLU A 688 -20.05 -17.50 40.35
N THR A 689 -19.25 -18.54 40.59
CA THR A 689 -18.41 -18.67 41.79
C THR A 689 -17.31 -17.62 41.82
N ILE A 690 -16.66 -17.40 40.67
CA ILE A 690 -15.64 -16.35 40.55
C ILE A 690 -16.27 -14.97 40.71
N GLN A 691 -17.47 -14.76 40.17
CA GLN A 691 -18.18 -13.50 40.31
C GLN A 691 -18.50 -13.20 41.77
N SER A 692 -19.03 -14.16 42.53
CA SER A 692 -19.35 -13.96 43.94
C SER A 692 -18.09 -13.73 44.77
N PHE A 693 -16.99 -14.41 44.45
CA PHE A 693 -15.69 -14.16 45.06
C PHE A 693 -15.19 -12.72 44.81
N LEU A 694 -15.29 -12.23 43.57
CA LEU A 694 -14.91 -10.85 43.24
C LEU A 694 -15.85 -9.82 43.90
N GLU A 695 -17.13 -10.15 44.09
CA GLU A 695 -18.10 -9.29 44.80
C GLU A 695 -17.79 -9.20 46.31
N ASN A 696 -17.31 -10.29 46.92
CA ASN A 696 -16.86 -10.31 48.32
C ASN A 696 -15.64 -9.42 48.57
N ALA A 697 -14.79 -9.23 47.56
CA ALA A 697 -13.63 -8.34 47.65
C ALA A 697 -14.02 -6.89 48.03
N TYR A 698 -15.17 -6.43 47.52
CA TYR A 698 -15.69 -5.09 47.79
C TYR A 698 -16.30 -4.92 49.18
N GLN A 699 -16.63 -6.02 49.86
CA GLN A 699 -17.34 -6.01 51.14
C GLN A 699 -16.46 -6.44 52.32
N TYR A 700 -15.48 -7.32 52.07
CA TYR A 700 -14.72 -7.99 53.13
C TYR A 700 -13.21 -7.96 52.88
N ASP A 701 -12.74 -8.55 51.78
CA ASP A 701 -11.30 -8.88 51.63
C ASP A 701 -10.41 -7.65 51.45
N LEU A 702 -10.88 -6.65 50.69
CA LEU A 702 -10.11 -5.45 50.35
C LEU A 702 -10.78 -4.14 50.80
N ALA A 703 -12.00 -4.20 51.32
CA ALA A 703 -12.80 -3.04 51.72
C ALA A 703 -12.22 -2.24 52.89
N GLY A 704 -11.39 -2.88 53.73
CA GLY A 704 -10.76 -2.26 54.90
C GLY A 704 -9.43 -1.55 54.62
N LEU A 705 -8.91 -1.60 53.39
CA LEU A 705 -7.63 -1.00 53.04
C LEU A 705 -7.75 0.52 52.84
N SER A 706 -6.74 1.24 53.31
CA SER A 706 -6.60 2.68 53.11
C SER A 706 -6.23 3.01 51.66
N PHE A 707 -6.43 4.27 51.25
CA PHE A 707 -6.01 4.72 49.92
C PHE A 707 -4.50 4.56 49.70
N GLU A 708 -3.67 4.79 50.72
CA GLU A 708 -2.21 4.61 50.64
C GLU A 708 -1.82 3.15 50.38
N GLU A 709 -2.57 2.19 50.91
CA GLU A 709 -2.35 0.76 50.68
C GLU A 709 -2.83 0.32 49.29
N LEU A 710 -3.90 0.95 48.76
CA LEU A 710 -4.44 0.65 47.43
C LEU A 710 -3.69 1.38 46.30
N ALA A 711 -3.12 2.56 46.58
CA ALA A 711 -2.47 3.42 45.59
C ALA A 711 -1.39 2.71 44.76
N PRO A 712 -0.48 1.90 45.35
CA PRO A 712 0.57 1.21 44.58
C PRO A 712 0.05 0.33 43.44
N VAL A 713 -1.20 -0.13 43.52
CA VAL A 713 -1.83 -0.95 42.48
C VAL A 713 -2.78 -0.10 41.63
N ALA A 714 -3.52 0.81 42.26
CA ALA A 714 -4.53 1.64 41.61
C ALA A 714 -3.95 2.74 40.69
N THR A 715 -2.70 3.15 40.92
CA THR A 715 -2.00 4.18 40.12
C THR A 715 -0.82 3.62 39.31
N ALA A 716 -0.32 2.42 39.60
CA ALA A 716 0.88 1.89 38.96
C ALA A 716 0.73 1.76 37.44
N SER A 717 -0.43 1.35 36.95
CA SER A 717 -0.70 1.22 35.51
C SER A 717 -0.64 2.58 34.77
N SER A 718 -0.77 3.69 35.50
CA SER A 718 -0.67 5.07 35.01
C SER A 718 0.72 5.71 35.22
N GLN A 719 1.68 5.03 35.86
CA GLN A 719 3.05 5.54 36.11
C GLN A 719 4.13 4.87 35.25
N VAL A 720 3.83 3.75 34.57
CA VAL A 720 4.80 2.86 33.86
C VAL A 720 5.20 3.37 32.45
N TYR A 721 5.15 4.68 32.20
CA TYR A 721 5.23 5.21 30.84
C TYR A 721 6.64 5.49 30.30
N GLY A 722 7.71 5.19 31.05
CA GLY A 722 9.08 5.39 30.57
C GLY A 722 9.84 4.09 30.35
N TYR A 723 10.33 3.88 29.12
CA TYR A 723 11.44 2.98 28.86
C TYR A 723 12.72 3.77 29.12
N PHE A 724 13.37 3.51 30.25
CA PHE A 724 14.59 4.21 30.63
C PHE A 724 15.81 3.31 30.40
N PRO A 725 16.78 3.72 29.59
CA PRO A 725 18.14 3.23 29.76
C PRO A 725 18.59 3.53 31.20
N GLN A 726 19.08 2.53 31.92
CA GLN A 726 19.59 2.72 33.28
C GLN A 726 20.63 3.85 33.30
N GLY A 727 20.39 4.92 34.07
CA GLY A 727 21.35 6.02 34.27
C GLY A 727 20.88 7.42 33.88
N PHE A 728 19.71 7.59 33.26
CA PHE A 728 19.16 8.91 32.89
C PHE A 728 17.90 9.24 33.70
N GLY A 729 18.09 9.89 34.87
CA GLY A 729 17.15 10.75 35.60
C GLY A 729 15.69 10.28 35.85
N GLU A 730 15.23 10.42 37.10
CA GLU A 730 13.80 10.28 37.43
C GLU A 730 12.93 11.34 36.73
N VAL A 731 11.70 10.96 36.36
CA VAL A 731 10.70 11.89 35.79
C VAL A 731 10.31 12.92 36.85
N PRO A 732 10.34 14.24 36.55
CA PRO A 732 9.82 15.25 37.46
C PRO A 732 8.35 14.98 37.80
N SER A 733 8.06 14.82 39.09
CA SER A 733 6.73 14.52 39.67
C SER A 733 5.60 15.46 39.22
N ASP A 734 5.97 16.65 38.78
CA ASP A 734 5.16 17.79 38.38
C ASP A 734 4.61 17.69 36.94
N GLN A 735 5.02 16.68 36.16
CA GLN A 735 4.49 16.39 34.82
C GLN A 735 3.51 15.20 34.77
N LEU A 736 3.25 14.52 35.89
CA LEU A 736 2.27 13.45 35.98
C LEU A 736 0.84 14.01 35.80
N ILE A 737 0.17 13.67 34.69
CA ILE A 737 -1.26 13.93 34.56
C ILE A 737 -1.97 13.01 35.55
N ASN A 738 -2.56 13.61 36.56
CA ASN A 738 -3.46 12.95 37.48
C ASN A 738 -4.65 12.40 36.69
N VAL A 739 -4.58 11.13 36.27
CA VAL A 739 -5.79 10.31 36.33
C VAL A 739 -6.19 10.38 37.78
N THR A 740 -7.20 11.17 38.12
CA THR A 740 -7.64 11.35 39.51
C THR A 740 -8.22 10.02 39.98
N VAL A 741 -7.33 9.16 40.47
CA VAL A 741 -7.68 8.01 41.29
C VAL A 741 -8.17 8.62 42.58
N THR A 742 -9.48 8.61 42.75
CA THR A 742 -10.11 9.05 43.98
C THR A 742 -10.08 7.90 44.98
N SER A 743 -10.23 8.20 46.26
CA SER A 743 -10.48 7.17 47.29
C SER A 743 -11.59 6.20 46.88
N ASP A 744 -12.58 6.71 46.16
CA ASP A 744 -13.84 6.02 45.88
C ASP A 744 -13.72 5.02 44.72
N ASN A 745 -12.77 5.19 43.79
CA ASN A 745 -12.58 4.29 42.66
C ASN A 745 -11.36 3.36 42.80
N ALA A 746 -10.42 3.66 43.72
CA ALA A 746 -9.18 2.90 43.90
C ALA A 746 -9.42 1.41 44.10
N LEU A 747 -10.36 1.04 44.98
CA LEU A 747 -10.72 -0.37 45.24
C LEU A 747 -11.18 -1.10 43.98
N THR A 748 -12.08 -0.49 43.21
CA THR A 748 -12.59 -1.05 41.94
C THR A 748 -11.48 -1.22 40.92
N ARG A 749 -10.51 -0.29 40.88
CA ARG A 749 -9.33 -0.41 40.02
C ARG A 749 -8.44 -1.59 40.43
N VAL A 750 -8.18 -1.76 41.72
CA VAL A 750 -7.39 -2.88 42.26
C VAL A 750 -8.05 -4.22 41.93
N VAL A 751 -9.34 -4.38 42.22
CA VAL A 751 -10.06 -5.64 41.92
C VAL A 751 -10.01 -5.96 40.42
N ARG A 752 -10.19 -4.94 39.56
CA ARG A 752 -10.08 -5.06 38.11
C ARG A 752 -8.67 -5.45 37.66
N ASP A 753 -7.63 -4.81 38.22
CA ASP A 753 -6.23 -5.10 37.92
C ASP A 753 -5.89 -6.55 38.27
N VAL A 754 -6.19 -6.98 39.50
CA VAL A 754 -5.97 -8.34 39.99
C VAL A 754 -6.65 -9.35 39.07
N PHE A 755 -7.94 -9.14 38.75
CA PHE A 755 -8.69 -10.04 37.88
C PHE A 755 -8.06 -10.14 36.48
N VAL A 756 -7.80 -9.00 35.82
CA VAL A 756 -7.23 -8.97 34.47
C VAL A 756 -5.83 -9.60 34.45
N GLN A 757 -4.95 -9.24 35.39
CA GLN A 757 -3.61 -9.82 35.50
C GLN A 757 -3.65 -11.34 35.72
N CYS A 758 -4.54 -11.86 36.59
CA CYS A 758 -4.68 -13.30 36.81
C CYS A 758 -5.20 -14.03 35.56
N VAL A 759 -6.18 -13.46 34.86
CA VAL A 759 -6.70 -13.98 33.58
C VAL A 759 -5.57 -14.04 32.54
N LEU A 760 -4.79 -12.97 32.39
CA LEU A 760 -3.65 -12.93 31.48
C LEU A 760 -2.56 -13.94 31.89
N PHE A 761 -2.31 -14.08 33.19
CA PHE A 761 -1.33 -15.03 33.72
C PHE A 761 -1.68 -16.46 33.35
N ILE A 762 -2.94 -16.88 33.46
CA ILE A 762 -3.34 -18.24 33.06
C ILE A 762 -3.22 -18.44 31.55
N GLY A 763 -3.47 -17.40 30.77
CA GLY A 763 -3.34 -17.40 29.31
C GLY A 763 -1.90 -17.33 28.77
N ARG A 764 -0.90 -17.04 29.61
CA ARG A 764 0.46 -16.60 29.20
C ARG A 764 1.22 -17.54 28.26
N LYS A 765 0.90 -18.84 28.26
CA LYS A 765 1.68 -19.87 27.55
C LYS A 765 1.71 -19.68 26.02
N SER A 766 0.63 -19.19 25.43
CA SER A 766 0.54 -18.95 23.98
C SER A 766 -0.70 -18.12 23.64
N PHE A 767 -0.75 -17.57 22.42
CA PHE A 767 -1.94 -16.86 21.94
C PHE A 767 -3.22 -17.70 21.99
N SER A 768 -3.18 -18.99 21.65
CA SER A 768 -4.37 -19.84 21.71
C SER A 768 -4.86 -20.07 23.14
N HIS A 769 -3.95 -20.23 24.11
CA HIS A 769 -4.32 -20.33 25.53
C HIS A 769 -4.93 -19.01 26.01
N MET A 770 -4.32 -17.89 25.66
CA MET A 770 -4.83 -16.55 25.97
C MET A 770 -6.24 -16.34 25.43
N LEU A 771 -6.49 -16.70 24.16
CA LEU A 771 -7.81 -16.60 23.55
C LEU A 771 -8.86 -17.45 24.26
N ASN A 772 -8.55 -18.72 24.55
CA ASN A 772 -9.48 -19.61 25.23
C ASN A 772 -9.86 -19.08 26.63
N VAL A 773 -8.89 -18.50 27.35
CA VAL A 773 -9.12 -17.93 28.68
C VAL A 773 -9.95 -16.64 28.57
N ILE A 774 -9.64 -15.74 27.64
CA ILE A 774 -10.44 -14.52 27.39
C ILE A 774 -11.88 -14.87 27.02
N GLU A 775 -12.10 -15.84 26.13
CA GLU A 775 -13.44 -16.25 25.72
C GLU A 775 -14.24 -16.87 26.85
N ARG A 776 -13.59 -17.68 27.69
CA ARG A 776 -14.22 -18.28 28.87
C ARG A 776 -14.69 -17.23 29.86
N TYR A 777 -13.85 -16.24 30.17
CA TYR A 777 -14.15 -15.21 31.17
C TYR A 777 -14.72 -13.92 30.56
N LEU A 778 -15.14 -13.96 29.29
CA LEU A 778 -15.65 -12.82 28.56
C LEU A 778 -16.83 -12.10 29.25
N PRO A 779 -17.83 -12.79 29.85
CA PRO A 779 -18.92 -12.12 30.54
C PRO A 779 -18.43 -11.21 31.69
N LEU A 780 -17.46 -11.69 32.47
CA LEU A 780 -16.85 -10.91 33.55
C LEU A 780 -15.99 -9.78 33.01
N LEU A 781 -15.16 -10.03 31.99
CA LEU A 781 -14.35 -8.99 31.35
C LEU A 781 -15.22 -7.83 30.83
N LYS A 782 -16.40 -8.13 30.26
CA LYS A 782 -17.38 -7.10 29.87
C LYS A 782 -17.98 -6.37 31.07
N LYS A 783 -18.29 -7.08 32.16
CA LYS A 783 -18.78 -6.48 33.41
C LYS A 783 -17.73 -5.55 34.05
N PHE A 784 -16.45 -5.87 33.94
CA PHE A 784 -15.36 -5.01 34.43
C PHE A 784 -15.00 -3.88 33.48
N GLY A 785 -15.52 -3.85 32.25
CA GLY A 785 -15.26 -2.83 31.24
C GLY A 785 -16.52 -2.04 30.84
N MET A 786 -17.37 -1.66 31.80
CA MET A 786 -18.64 -0.98 31.48
C MET A 786 -18.45 0.48 31.05
N ASP A 787 -17.65 1.24 31.81
CA ASP A 787 -17.40 2.67 31.59
C ASP A 787 -16.09 2.95 30.84
N ALA A 788 -15.87 4.22 30.48
CA ALA A 788 -14.69 4.64 29.72
C ALA A 788 -13.38 4.49 30.52
N ASP A 789 -13.41 4.77 31.83
CA ASP A 789 -12.27 4.65 32.74
C ASP A 789 -11.81 3.19 32.83
N ALA A 790 -12.77 2.28 32.96
CA ALA A 790 -12.54 0.88 33.11
C ALA A 790 -11.96 0.25 31.85
N LYS A 791 -12.47 0.64 30.68
CA LYS A 791 -11.91 0.23 29.39
C LYS A 791 -10.47 0.72 29.24
N HIS A 792 -10.18 1.96 29.62
CA HIS A 792 -8.82 2.51 29.57
C HIS A 792 -7.86 1.78 30.51
N HIS A 793 -8.24 1.58 31.76
CA HIS A 793 -7.43 0.86 32.73
C HIS A 793 -7.17 -0.61 32.33
N ILE A 794 -8.12 -1.28 31.67
CA ILE A 794 -7.88 -2.63 31.12
C ILE A 794 -6.74 -2.58 30.08
N VAL A 795 -6.69 -1.55 29.21
CA VAL A 795 -5.60 -1.38 28.25
C VAL A 795 -4.26 -1.11 28.98
N GLU A 796 -4.25 -0.26 30.00
CA GLU A 796 -3.06 -0.02 30.84
C GLU A 796 -2.56 -1.31 31.51
N THR A 797 -3.48 -2.08 32.11
CA THR A 797 -3.18 -3.35 32.79
C THR A 797 -2.57 -4.37 31.82
N VAL A 798 -3.13 -4.49 30.61
CA VAL A 798 -2.60 -5.38 29.56
C VAL A 798 -1.21 -4.93 29.12
N ASN A 799 -0.99 -3.62 28.96
CA ASN A 799 0.31 -3.08 28.61
C ASN A 799 1.36 -3.35 29.69
N GLU A 800 1.02 -3.17 30.96
CA GLU A 800 1.96 -3.43 32.05
C GLU A 800 2.35 -4.90 32.12
N PHE A 801 1.36 -5.80 32.07
CA PHE A 801 1.59 -7.24 32.11
C PHE A 801 2.50 -7.74 30.97
N TRP A 802 2.38 -7.13 29.78
CA TRP A 802 3.16 -7.48 28.59
C TRP A 802 4.12 -6.38 28.13
N LYS A 803 4.61 -5.52 29.06
CA LYS A 803 5.43 -4.35 28.69
C LYS A 803 6.69 -4.72 27.91
N ASP A 804 7.28 -5.88 28.25
CA ASP A 804 8.49 -6.43 27.62
C ASP A 804 8.15 -7.33 26.42
N ASN A 805 6.86 -7.49 26.07
CA ASN A 805 6.42 -8.24 24.90
C ASN A 805 5.39 -7.43 24.06
N PRO A 806 5.89 -6.49 23.23
CA PRO A 806 5.06 -5.62 22.41
C PRO A 806 4.03 -6.36 21.53
N GLN A 807 4.38 -7.54 21.02
CA GLN A 807 3.51 -8.33 20.14
C GLN A 807 2.25 -8.81 20.88
N PHE A 808 2.40 -9.24 22.15
CA PHE A 808 1.26 -9.67 22.96
C PHE A 808 0.32 -8.52 23.28
N VAL A 809 0.84 -7.32 23.58
CA VAL A 809 0.03 -6.12 23.82
C VAL A 809 -0.87 -5.85 22.61
N THR A 810 -0.28 -5.73 21.41
CA THR A 810 -1.03 -5.42 20.18
C THR A 810 -2.10 -6.47 19.86
N ILE A 811 -1.79 -7.77 20.01
CA ILE A 811 -2.74 -8.86 19.73
C ILE A 811 -3.87 -8.90 20.75
N ILE A 812 -3.58 -8.75 22.05
CA ILE A 812 -4.59 -8.81 23.11
C ILE A 812 -5.52 -7.62 23.02
N VAL A 813 -4.98 -6.40 22.84
CA VAL A 813 -5.81 -5.20 22.66
C VAL A 813 -6.71 -5.34 21.42
N ASP A 814 -6.19 -5.86 20.29
CA ASP A 814 -7.01 -6.15 19.12
C ASP A 814 -8.17 -7.11 19.43
N LYS A 815 -7.91 -8.16 20.21
CA LYS A 815 -8.93 -9.13 20.61
C LYS A 815 -9.97 -8.54 21.56
N LEU A 816 -9.55 -7.76 22.54
CA LEU A 816 -10.47 -7.08 23.44
C LEU A 816 -11.36 -6.06 22.69
N LEU A 817 -10.83 -5.39 21.66
CA LEU A 817 -11.62 -4.54 20.76
C LEU A 817 -12.68 -5.36 19.98
N ASN A 818 -12.32 -6.55 19.47
CA ASN A 818 -13.27 -7.43 18.77
C ASN A 818 -14.47 -7.79 19.67
N TYR A 819 -14.20 -8.09 20.94
CA TYR A 819 -15.25 -8.47 21.89
C TYR A 819 -15.95 -7.28 22.55
N ARG A 820 -15.59 -6.04 22.20
CA ARG A 820 -16.08 -4.79 22.82
C ARG A 820 -15.80 -4.70 24.34
N VAL A 821 -14.75 -5.37 24.81
CA VAL A 821 -14.27 -5.26 26.21
C VAL A 821 -13.56 -3.92 26.42
N VAL A 822 -12.85 -3.43 25.40
CA VAL A 822 -12.26 -2.09 25.34
C VAL A 822 -12.84 -1.32 24.14
N SER A 823 -12.71 0.01 24.13
CA SER A 823 -13.20 0.86 23.03
C SER A 823 -12.04 1.43 22.22
N PRO A 824 -12.27 1.86 20.96
CA PRO A 824 -11.26 2.57 20.18
C PRO A 824 -10.73 3.81 20.91
N LEU A 825 -11.62 4.57 21.55
CA LEU A 825 -11.27 5.76 22.31
C LEU A 825 -10.36 5.43 23.51
N SER A 826 -10.60 4.33 24.22
CA SER A 826 -9.74 3.96 25.36
C SER A 826 -8.31 3.61 24.93
N VAL A 827 -8.15 3.02 23.74
CA VAL A 827 -6.83 2.76 23.13
C VAL A 827 -6.16 4.05 22.66
N LEU A 828 -6.93 5.00 22.11
CA LEU A 828 -6.43 6.32 21.74
C LEU A 828 -5.85 7.07 22.95
N THR A 829 -6.64 7.16 24.04
CA THR A 829 -6.23 7.83 25.28
C THR A 829 -4.97 7.20 25.87
N TRP A 830 -4.85 5.87 25.78
CA TRP A 830 -3.65 5.15 26.20
C TRP A 830 -2.44 5.41 25.29
N ALA A 831 -2.63 5.41 23.97
CA ALA A 831 -1.55 5.52 23.01
C ALA A 831 -0.94 6.93 22.96
N LEU A 832 -1.76 7.97 23.06
CA LEU A 832 -1.33 9.38 23.03
C LEU A 832 -1.20 10.01 24.41
N ASN A 833 -1.06 9.19 25.46
CA ASN A 833 -0.85 9.70 26.82
C ASN A 833 0.46 10.52 26.86
N PRO A 834 0.43 11.81 27.26
CA PRO A 834 1.63 12.66 27.32
C PRO A 834 2.75 12.08 28.19
N LEU A 835 2.43 11.26 29.19
CA LEU A 835 3.43 10.61 30.05
C LEU A 835 4.30 9.58 29.30
N ARG A 836 3.85 9.09 28.15
CA ARG A 836 4.62 8.20 27.26
C ARG A 836 5.57 8.94 26.35
N VAL A 837 5.40 10.25 26.23
CA VAL A 837 6.12 11.08 25.27
C VAL A 837 6.97 12.07 26.05
N GLN A 838 8.14 11.60 26.45
CA GLN A 838 9.12 12.45 27.11
C GLN A 838 9.92 13.23 26.07
N PHE A 839 10.51 14.34 26.49
CA PHE A 839 11.36 15.14 25.63
C PHE A 839 12.58 14.32 25.17
N ASP A 840 12.75 14.20 23.86
CA ASP A 840 13.72 13.35 23.13
C ASP A 840 13.61 11.82 23.26
N TYR A 841 12.53 11.31 23.85
CA TYR A 841 12.21 9.88 23.88
C TYR A 841 10.81 9.63 23.32
N PRO A 842 10.69 9.22 22.04
CA PRO A 842 9.40 8.95 21.42
C PRO A 842 8.76 7.69 22.01
N ALA A 843 7.44 7.60 21.91
CA ALA A 843 6.72 6.38 22.28
C ALA A 843 7.21 5.19 21.43
N PRO A 844 7.32 3.97 22.03
CA PRO A 844 7.70 2.78 21.29
C PRO A 844 6.77 2.49 20.11
N PHE A 845 7.30 1.91 19.03
CA PHE A 845 6.57 1.73 17.78
C PHE A 845 5.27 0.92 17.91
N TYR A 846 5.27 -0.10 18.76
CA TYR A 846 4.09 -0.97 18.94
C TYR A 846 2.86 -0.21 19.45
N VAL A 847 3.07 0.90 20.18
CA VAL A 847 1.98 1.76 20.65
C VAL A 847 1.25 2.35 19.46
N TRP A 848 2.03 2.87 18.50
CA TRP A 848 1.47 3.40 17.27
C TRP A 848 0.91 2.31 16.35
N GLU A 849 1.59 1.15 16.25
CA GLU A 849 1.05 -0.02 15.53
C GLU A 849 -0.34 -0.40 16.07
N THR A 850 -0.52 -0.41 17.38
CA THR A 850 -1.78 -0.74 18.05
C THR A 850 -2.87 0.31 17.79
N LEU A 851 -2.53 1.60 17.83
CA LEU A 851 -3.47 2.67 17.51
C LEU A 851 -3.88 2.65 16.03
N ARG A 852 -2.92 2.50 15.11
CA ARG A 852 -3.19 2.36 13.67
C ARG A 852 -4.09 1.16 13.38
N ASN A 853 -3.82 0.01 13.99
CA ASN A 853 -4.67 -1.19 13.86
C ASN A 853 -6.09 -0.93 14.37
N THR A 854 -6.23 -0.17 15.45
CA THR A 854 -7.53 0.21 16.03
C THR A 854 -8.36 1.06 15.07
N ILE A 855 -7.76 2.10 14.50
CA ILE A 855 -8.43 2.99 13.53
C ILE A 855 -8.77 2.20 12.26
N HIS A 856 -7.79 1.48 11.68
CA HIS A 856 -8.00 0.71 10.45
C HIS A 856 -9.10 -0.35 10.59
N LYS A 857 -9.23 -0.97 11.77
CA LYS A 857 -10.28 -1.94 12.07
C LYS A 857 -11.67 -1.32 12.09
N LEU A 858 -11.81 -0.14 12.68
CA LEU A 858 -13.07 0.60 12.69
C LEU A 858 -13.49 0.95 11.25
N GLU A 859 -12.56 1.48 10.47
CA GLU A 859 -12.80 1.81 9.07
C GLU A 859 -13.12 0.59 8.21
N SER A 860 -12.37 -0.49 8.36
CA SER A 860 -12.63 -1.72 7.62
C SER A 860 -14.02 -2.28 7.94
N ARG A 861 -14.48 -2.17 9.20
CA ARG A 861 -15.83 -2.58 9.58
C ARG A 861 -16.90 -1.73 8.90
N ILE A 862 -16.71 -0.41 8.83
CA ILE A 862 -17.60 0.51 8.10
C ILE A 862 -17.64 0.12 6.62
N GLN A 863 -16.49 -0.05 5.97
CA GLN A 863 -16.40 -0.47 4.57
C GLN A 863 -16.99 -1.87 4.30
N GLN A 864 -16.93 -2.79 5.27
CA GLN A 864 -17.53 -4.12 5.15
C GLN A 864 -19.06 -4.07 5.23
N ILE A 865 -19.61 -3.29 6.17
CA ILE A 865 -21.06 -3.11 6.30
C ILE A 865 -21.60 -2.40 5.06
N ASP A 866 -20.89 -1.37 4.62
CA ASP A 866 -21.25 -0.62 3.41
C ASP A 866 -21.32 -1.52 2.17
N ARG A 867 -20.30 -2.35 1.93
CA ARG A 867 -20.32 -3.33 0.83
C ARG A 867 -21.49 -4.33 0.95
N ARG A 868 -21.86 -4.73 2.17
CA ARG A 868 -23.01 -5.62 2.40
C ARG A 868 -24.34 -4.93 2.10
N ILE A 869 -24.48 -3.64 2.43
CA ILE A 869 -25.67 -2.85 2.09
C ILE A 869 -25.81 -2.76 0.57
N HIS A 870 -24.74 -2.38 -0.14
CA HIS A 870 -24.75 -2.30 -1.61
C HIS A 870 -25.08 -3.64 -2.26
N SER A 871 -24.44 -4.73 -1.82
CA SER A 871 -24.69 -6.07 -2.37
C SER A 871 -26.13 -6.52 -2.17
N LYS A 872 -26.81 -6.10 -1.09
CA LYS A 872 -28.23 -6.41 -0.88
C LYS A 872 -29.15 -5.51 -1.69
N ARG A 873 -28.84 -4.21 -1.80
CA ARG A 873 -29.57 -3.25 -2.65
C ARG A 873 -29.49 -3.62 -4.14
N SER A 874 -28.34 -4.12 -4.61
CA SER A 874 -28.18 -4.57 -6.00
C SER A 874 -29.01 -5.82 -6.33
N LEU A 875 -29.25 -6.70 -5.35
CA LEU A 875 -30.09 -7.88 -5.54
C LEU A 875 -31.58 -7.51 -5.66
N LEU A 876 -32.01 -6.45 -4.98
CA LEU A 876 -33.36 -5.91 -5.06
C LEU A 876 -33.65 -5.26 -6.42
N THR A 877 -32.67 -4.58 -7.02
CA THR A 877 -32.83 -3.92 -8.34
C THR A 877 -32.87 -4.90 -9.51
N THR A 878 -32.44 -6.15 -9.31
CA THR A 878 -32.53 -7.21 -10.35
C THR A 878 -33.83 -8.02 -10.32
N GLN A 879 -34.71 -7.79 -9.33
CA GLN A 879 -35.98 -8.50 -9.18
C GLN A 879 -37.15 -7.57 -9.58
N ASP A 880 -37.39 -7.41 -10.87
CA ASP A 880 -38.66 -6.87 -11.38
C ASP A 880 -39.75 -7.94 -11.24
N THR A 881 -40.34 -8.06 -10.06
CA THR A 881 -41.56 -8.86 -9.86
C THR A 881 -42.63 -8.03 -9.15
N THR A 882 -43.73 -7.82 -9.85
CA THR A 882 -44.90 -7.00 -9.48
C THR A 882 -45.76 -7.56 -8.34
N GLU A 883 -45.23 -8.41 -7.46
CA GLU A 883 -45.94 -8.97 -6.31
C GLU A 883 -45.09 -8.81 -5.04
N GLU A 884 -45.69 -8.23 -3.98
CA GLU A 884 -45.04 -8.03 -2.68
C GLU A 884 -44.57 -9.37 -2.10
N ASN A 885 -43.28 -9.67 -2.29
CA ASN A 885 -42.69 -10.93 -1.88
C ASN A 885 -42.23 -10.81 -0.40
N PRO A 886 -42.63 -11.71 0.53
CA PRO A 886 -42.21 -11.65 1.94
C PRO A 886 -40.68 -11.65 2.13
N ALA A 887 -39.95 -12.19 1.16
CA ALA A 887 -38.49 -12.16 1.12
C ALA A 887 -37.92 -10.74 0.94
N GLU A 888 -38.58 -9.88 0.14
CA GLU A 888 -38.14 -8.51 -0.11
C GLU A 888 -38.28 -7.65 1.16
N VAL A 889 -39.41 -7.77 1.86
CA VAL A 889 -39.65 -7.07 3.14
C VAL A 889 -38.58 -7.45 4.17
N SER A 890 -38.27 -8.74 4.30
CA SER A 890 -37.19 -9.20 5.19
C SER A 890 -35.81 -8.67 4.76
N THR A 891 -35.53 -8.57 3.46
CA THR A 891 -34.26 -7.98 3.00
C THR A 891 -34.16 -6.49 3.28
N LEU A 892 -35.26 -5.74 3.15
CA LEU A 892 -35.33 -4.31 3.48
C LEU A 892 -35.15 -4.07 4.98
N GLU A 893 -35.79 -4.88 5.84
CA GLU A 893 -35.57 -4.82 7.29
C GLU A 893 -34.11 -5.09 7.67
N ASN A 894 -33.49 -6.08 7.04
CA ASN A 894 -32.07 -6.36 7.23
C ASN A 894 -31.17 -5.20 6.75
N ILE A 895 -31.54 -4.51 5.68
CA ILE A 895 -30.82 -3.33 5.19
C ILE A 895 -30.95 -2.20 6.21
N ALA A 896 -32.15 -1.91 6.70
CA ALA A 896 -32.39 -0.87 7.71
C ALA A 896 -31.60 -1.14 9.02
N GLN A 897 -31.51 -2.39 9.46
CA GLN A 897 -30.66 -2.77 10.59
C GLN A 897 -29.17 -2.50 10.31
N LEU A 898 -28.68 -2.87 9.12
CA LEU A 898 -27.29 -2.60 8.74
C LEU A 898 -26.99 -1.10 8.67
N GLU A 899 -27.91 -0.30 8.13
CA GLU A 899 -27.79 1.16 8.05
C GLU A 899 -27.78 1.83 9.43
N SER A 900 -28.62 1.35 10.35
CA SER A 900 -28.57 1.77 11.75
C SER A 900 -27.21 1.46 12.38
N THR A 901 -26.67 0.26 12.18
CA THR A 901 -25.33 -0.09 12.68
C THR A 901 -24.22 0.72 12.02
N MET A 902 -24.35 1.04 10.73
CA MET A 902 -23.40 1.85 9.99
C MET A 902 -23.37 3.28 10.54
N THR A 903 -24.54 3.87 10.77
CA THR A 903 -24.69 5.22 11.34
C THR A 903 -24.03 5.30 12.72
N SER A 904 -24.26 4.31 13.57
CA SER A 904 -23.60 4.22 14.89
C SER A 904 -22.08 4.12 14.79
N LEU A 905 -21.54 3.34 13.84
CA LEU A 905 -20.10 3.20 13.64
C LEU A 905 -19.45 4.45 13.03
N GLN A 906 -20.15 5.17 12.15
CA GLN A 906 -19.69 6.43 11.60
C GLN A 906 -19.62 7.52 12.67
N LEU A 907 -20.56 7.56 13.61
CA LEU A 907 -20.47 8.42 14.79
C LEU A 907 -19.26 8.05 15.66
N GLU A 908 -19.06 6.75 15.95
CA GLU A 908 -17.88 6.25 16.67
C GLU A 908 -16.56 6.64 15.96
N GLN A 909 -16.53 6.58 14.62
CA GLN A 909 -15.38 7.02 13.81
C GLN A 909 -15.16 8.53 13.90
N LYS A 910 -16.21 9.33 13.78
CA LYS A 910 -16.13 10.79 13.89
C LYS A 910 -15.56 11.20 15.25
N ASP A 911 -16.09 10.64 16.34
CA ASP A 911 -15.65 10.95 17.70
C ASP A 911 -14.19 10.54 17.92
N LEU A 912 -13.80 9.38 17.39
CA LEU A 912 -12.41 8.90 17.44
C LEU A 912 -11.47 9.84 16.67
N LEU A 913 -11.80 10.22 15.44
CA LEU A 913 -10.96 11.10 14.60
C LEU A 913 -10.85 12.50 15.20
N LEU A 914 -11.94 13.07 15.72
CA LEU A 914 -11.90 14.36 16.41
C LEU A 914 -10.96 14.29 17.63
N SER A 915 -11.14 13.28 18.48
CA SER A 915 -10.29 13.08 19.65
C SER A 915 -8.83 12.84 19.24
N LEU A 916 -8.59 12.11 18.15
CA LEU A 916 -7.26 11.82 17.62
C LEU A 916 -6.54 13.11 17.24
N PHE A 917 -7.17 13.95 16.43
CA PHE A 917 -6.55 15.20 15.97
C PHE A 917 -6.41 16.24 17.08
N GLN A 918 -7.34 16.29 18.05
CA GLN A 918 -7.20 17.12 19.24
C GLN A 918 -5.99 16.71 20.09
N ASN A 919 -5.83 15.41 20.37
CA ASN A 919 -4.70 14.91 21.15
C ASN A 919 -3.37 15.12 20.42
N PHE A 920 -3.31 14.87 19.10
CA PHE A 920 -2.11 15.17 18.32
C PHE A 920 -1.78 16.67 18.29
N SER A 921 -2.79 17.53 18.09
CA SER A 921 -2.60 18.99 18.07
C SER A 921 -2.08 19.48 19.42
N SER A 922 -2.69 19.01 20.52
CA SER A 922 -2.26 19.35 21.88
C SER A 922 -0.84 18.86 22.16
N LEU A 923 -0.52 17.61 21.83
CA LEU A 923 0.79 17.03 22.05
C LEU A 923 1.87 17.77 21.26
N LEU A 924 1.64 18.04 19.98
CA LEU A 924 2.55 18.82 19.14
C LEU A 924 2.73 20.24 19.66
N ALA A 925 1.65 20.92 20.07
CA ALA A 925 1.74 22.27 20.63
C ALA A 925 2.58 22.28 21.93
N THR A 926 2.39 21.27 22.80
CA THR A 926 3.21 21.11 24.01
C THR A 926 4.67 20.84 23.68
N THR A 927 4.97 19.93 22.75
CA THR A 927 6.35 19.64 22.35
C THR A 927 7.02 20.85 21.70
N ILE A 928 6.32 21.58 20.81
CA ILE A 928 6.83 22.81 20.18
C ILE A 928 7.18 23.84 21.26
N LYS A 929 6.27 24.06 22.23
CA LYS A 929 6.52 24.95 23.35
C LYS A 929 7.74 24.53 24.17
N GLN A 930 7.87 23.24 24.50
CA GLN A 930 9.03 22.71 25.21
C GLN A 930 10.35 22.91 24.44
N CYS A 931 10.34 22.75 23.12
CA CYS A 931 11.51 23.03 22.29
C CYS A 931 11.90 24.51 22.35
N ILE A 932 10.92 25.41 22.22
CA ILE A 932 11.13 26.86 22.30
C ILE A 932 11.68 27.25 23.68
N ASP A 933 11.05 26.76 24.76
CA ASP A 933 11.43 27.06 26.14
C ASP A 933 12.87 26.56 26.46
N LYS A 934 13.29 25.45 25.85
CA LYS A 934 14.64 24.87 26.01
C LYS A 934 15.65 25.39 24.98
N GLY A 935 15.26 26.22 24.02
CA GLY A 935 16.13 26.71 22.94
C GLY A 935 16.62 25.63 21.97
N VAL A 936 15.88 24.53 21.84
CA VAL A 936 16.21 23.40 20.94
C VAL A 936 15.47 23.60 19.61
N SER A 937 16.15 23.43 18.48
CA SER A 937 15.50 23.48 17.16
C SER A 937 14.50 22.33 17.01
N LEU A 938 13.38 22.57 16.33
CA LEU A 938 12.34 21.56 16.13
C LEU A 938 12.86 20.33 15.38
N GLU A 939 13.72 20.55 14.38
CA GLU A 939 14.30 19.51 13.53
C GLU A 939 15.26 18.58 14.29
N ALA A 940 15.92 19.09 15.33
CA ALA A 940 16.81 18.29 16.16
C ALA A 940 16.09 17.54 17.30
N CYS A 941 14.89 17.99 17.69
CA CYS A 941 14.09 17.32 18.71
C CYS A 941 13.50 16.02 18.17
N GLN A 942 13.96 14.89 18.72
CA GLN A 942 13.53 13.57 18.26
C GLN A 942 12.05 13.36 18.54
N THR A 943 11.57 13.80 19.70
CA THR A 943 10.16 13.69 20.09
C THR A 943 9.25 14.44 19.12
N TYR A 944 9.62 15.67 18.71
CA TYR A 944 8.88 16.40 17.69
C TYR A 944 8.91 15.68 16.35
N LEU A 945 10.08 15.23 15.90
CA LEU A 945 10.26 14.51 14.63
C LEU A 945 9.32 13.31 14.52
N TRP A 946 9.30 12.45 15.55
CA TRP A 946 8.47 11.24 15.55
C TRP A 946 6.97 11.56 15.65
N ILE A 947 6.53 12.45 16.55
CA ILE A 947 5.11 12.80 16.67
C ILE A 947 4.60 13.48 15.40
N SER A 948 5.36 14.44 14.86
CA SER A 948 5.03 15.15 13.62
C SER A 948 4.95 14.18 12.45
N GLY A 949 5.89 13.23 12.36
CA GLY A 949 5.85 12.17 11.37
C GLY A 949 4.62 11.26 11.48
N ARG A 950 4.19 10.89 12.70
CA ARG A 950 2.93 10.13 12.89
C ARG A 950 1.70 10.91 12.53
N TYR A 951 1.66 12.17 12.92
CA TYR A 951 0.57 13.07 12.59
C TYR A 951 0.42 13.20 11.07
N ARG A 952 1.54 13.38 10.34
CA ARG A 952 1.58 13.37 8.88
C ARG A 952 1.12 12.02 8.28
N GLU A 953 1.60 10.89 8.79
CA GLU A 953 1.16 9.54 8.38
C GLU A 953 -0.37 9.39 8.49
N ILE A 954 -0.95 9.79 9.63
CA ILE A 954 -2.40 9.73 9.88
C ILE A 954 -3.16 10.64 8.92
N MET A 955 -2.72 11.89 8.79
CA MET A 955 -3.34 12.87 7.89
C MET A 955 -3.36 12.38 6.45
N ARG A 956 -2.26 11.79 5.95
CA ARG A 956 -2.20 11.15 4.64
C ARG A 956 -3.10 9.94 4.52
N THR A 957 -3.04 9.03 5.49
CA THR A 957 -3.77 7.76 5.43
C THR A 957 -5.28 7.99 5.42
N TYR A 958 -5.74 8.97 6.22
CA TYR A 958 -7.16 9.26 6.43
C TYR A 958 -7.63 10.56 5.76
N HIS A 959 -6.89 11.07 4.76
CA HIS A 959 -7.19 12.33 4.06
C HIS A 959 -8.64 12.43 3.58
N THR A 960 -9.23 11.31 3.11
CA THR A 960 -10.64 11.26 2.71
C THR A 960 -11.61 11.57 3.86
N SER A 961 -11.37 10.98 5.03
CA SER A 961 -12.15 11.25 6.23
C SER A 961 -11.85 12.63 6.84
N VAL A 962 -10.64 13.15 6.65
CA VAL A 962 -10.29 14.52 7.05
C VAL A 962 -11.05 15.54 6.20
N LYS A 963 -11.04 15.38 4.88
CA LYS A 963 -11.76 16.22 3.92
C LYS A 963 -13.27 16.18 4.15
N ALA A 964 -13.79 14.99 4.48
CA ALA A 964 -15.19 14.78 4.88
C ALA A 964 -15.63 15.64 6.07
N LEU A 965 -14.71 15.80 7.03
CA LEU A 965 -14.94 16.47 8.31
C LEU A 965 -14.32 17.87 8.35
N SER A 966 -13.89 18.43 7.21
CA SER A 966 -13.09 19.66 7.15
C SER A 966 -13.71 20.81 7.92
N SER A 967 -14.99 21.11 7.70
CA SER A 967 -15.72 22.17 8.40
C SER A 967 -15.80 21.97 9.92
N THR A 968 -15.92 20.72 10.36
CA THR A 968 -15.94 20.37 11.79
C THR A 968 -14.54 20.46 12.38
N LEU A 969 -13.52 20.03 11.64
CA LEU A 969 -12.12 20.07 12.09
C LEU A 969 -11.60 21.51 12.17
N GLU A 970 -11.93 22.36 11.21
CA GLU A 970 -11.59 23.80 11.22
C GLU A 970 -12.20 24.53 12.42
N THR A 971 -13.43 24.16 12.82
CA THR A 971 -14.14 24.84 13.92
C THR A 971 -13.74 24.31 15.29
N ILE A 972 -13.44 23.02 15.43
CA ILE A 972 -13.24 22.36 16.73
C ILE A 972 -11.76 22.12 17.05
N VAL A 973 -10.94 21.82 16.04
CA VAL A 973 -9.58 21.31 16.24
C VAL A 973 -8.51 22.27 15.74
N PHE A 974 -8.67 22.81 14.54
CA PHE A 974 -7.71 23.68 13.86
C PHE A 974 -8.17 25.14 13.90
N THR A 975 -8.44 25.64 15.10
CA THR A 975 -8.82 27.04 15.33
C THR A 975 -7.64 27.99 15.08
N GLU A 976 -7.90 29.30 15.03
CA GLU A 976 -6.86 30.33 14.80
C GLU A 976 -5.73 30.31 15.84
N ASP A 977 -5.99 29.77 17.04
CA ASP A 977 -5.01 29.68 18.13
C ASP A 977 -4.00 28.53 17.98
N VAL A 978 -4.23 27.60 17.04
CA VAL A 978 -3.35 26.45 16.82
C VAL A 978 -2.10 26.86 16.05
N HIS A 979 -0.94 26.33 16.47
CA HIS A 979 0.35 26.66 15.87
C HIS A 979 0.35 26.44 14.34
N PRO A 980 0.85 27.39 13.53
CA PRO A 980 0.77 27.33 12.06
C PRO A 980 1.32 26.04 11.45
N LEU A 981 2.41 25.49 11.99
CA LEU A 981 3.00 24.22 11.51
C LEU A 981 2.03 23.03 11.54
N ILE A 982 1.10 23.00 12.50
CA ILE A 982 0.09 21.95 12.62
C ILE A 982 -1.01 22.20 11.58
N THR A 983 -1.49 23.44 11.49
CA THR A 983 -2.54 23.86 10.57
C THR A 983 -2.12 23.74 9.10
N THR A 984 -0.83 23.95 8.77
CA THR A 984 -0.29 23.75 7.41
C THR A 984 -0.46 22.31 6.95
N VAL A 985 -0.14 21.31 7.80
CA VAL A 985 -0.33 19.90 7.44
C VAL A 985 -1.80 19.60 7.17
N PHE A 986 -2.72 20.14 7.98
CA PHE A 986 -4.15 19.99 7.73
C PHE A 986 -4.57 20.61 6.38
N LYS A 987 -4.11 21.82 6.05
CA LYS A 987 -4.38 22.47 4.75
C LYS A 987 -3.84 21.64 3.58
N GLU A 988 -2.60 21.18 3.66
CA GLU A 988 -2.01 20.30 2.64
C GLU A 988 -2.81 19.00 2.50
N THR A 989 -3.36 18.47 3.59
CA THR A 989 -4.22 17.27 3.56
C THR A 989 -5.53 17.49 2.81
N LEU A 990 -6.07 18.71 2.79
CA LEU A 990 -7.27 19.04 2.02
C LEU A 990 -6.97 19.18 0.51
N GLU A 991 -5.72 19.51 0.17
CA GLU A 991 -5.23 19.58 -1.21
C GLU A 991 -4.97 18.19 -1.81
N ILE A 992 -4.59 17.20 -0.98
CA ILE A 992 -4.67 15.76 -1.32
C ILE A 992 -6.14 15.38 -1.60
#